data_AF-A0A973JP10-F1
#
_entry.id   AF-A0A973JP10-F1
#
_cell.length_a   1.000
_cell.length_b   1.000
_cell.length_c   1.000
_cell.angle_alpha   90.00
_cell.angle_beta   90.00
_cell.angle_gamma   90.00
#
_symmetry.space_group_name_H-M   'P 1'
#
loop_
_entity.id
_entity.type
_entity.pdbx_description
1 polymer ?
#
loop_
_entity_poly.entity_id
_entity_poly.type
_entity_poly.pdbx_seq_one_letter_code
_entity_poly.pdbx_strand_id
1 'polypeptide(L)'
;MNNTQEKITSEIRFAVVMYGGVSLAVYMNGIAQELLSMVRSTSLSLENPDDLTGTASVYRDMAKHLSAKDKGAFDYRFVVDIISGTSAGGINGICLAKGLVRGLDNLKALEKTWLDEGDIDKLLNDRQSQPDRYNSKEPKSSLFNSQRMYAKLFDAFKEMQSAAANKAPHIYAMDLFVTATDLRGLQLPVLLSDGKAFERLHKHVFPFAFRSPDLYPNRTQDHFTGDYDPMLAFASRCTSSFPTAFEPVTLDDIMLFLKQHDPKSHDQFKNNLTEWERLFFSAYSQSDTGIPLLKREFADGGYLDNRPFGHAIQAIHAREAYCPVSRKLLFIDPVPETQDDIGQMQEISFVKNSVLASFALPGYETIREEIDALRRRNNWIDTVNNILDKLDEQNIATLKTIIEKHFLEFQDKPEPRPGNVDRTIAKPRLFALPSPDPAKADNSANSPAHDEEVRLFWKNVSSKKSAEKLTACSTIPAEEKRSDEELPKYDSKDLGEMVETLGSGYTAYHYTRLSNQTDQLAQMIIRAMNAERRPDIAKVVTQIVTAWRKDHFASTHKDCDKYGKKTENMFFRNFDIDFRIRRLNFFRKTIETAIQAKSTKELYFDLIDEGKIPDFKLDEDFATAIMVVYNAIVDSIKQLYRLKALLLSDSSQNPLAVTAALLRARIESLPEEERQACSLPPISDSFDKLADCFDSFSDRSTGKATFGSNVEYLMMRMNVIIKKGWRGRSKMTGQRENGCDGTVGVCNRIYDAFETLGKKYPEITGRIWYVYDYGYDLYDSTKLTLLAGGQYGEGRRVEVYRISPADTVSLWDESARNRSKLAGIALSAFGGFLDREWRRNDILWGRLDAAERIISAILPESADAAMKTESILKAQKAIIDETTRDWMKDLEGSRFSCVKDSEQYNRLQSIRKLLDSHADVLPDGSVPHPPEWKTQFSSAYDFHREFEPEPNLRRLGRSSAILSSMIDRLDGGKGIGGKISAYLKTLNRVLLGMLDFSTPKTMLGVLSHYWLQLIVLVSVTMISAGYLLGSISSMKAAGITVNRCGWVLLALDLAVWIIRMQLKTRIHKIGLSPWIRKLFRTPAAASIAAVLILALLFLASETMFVHREEILTILKTLWQIFWKGFLEIITQQIGLGK
;
A
#
# COMPACT_ATOMS: atom_id res chain seq x y z
N MET A 1 18.71 39.35 10.63
CA MET A 1 18.96 37.90 10.78
C MET A 1 17.64 37.28 11.16
N ASN A 2 16.97 36.59 10.23
CA ASN A 2 15.64 36.02 10.45
C ASN A 2 15.73 34.88 11.45
N ASN A 3 15.13 35.09 12.62
CA ASN A 3 15.01 34.14 13.72
C ASN A 3 13.91 33.12 13.36
N THR A 4 14.16 32.23 12.38
CA THR A 4 13.28 31.09 12.14
C THR A 4 13.60 30.02 13.16
N GLN A 5 12.81 29.99 14.24
CA GLN A 5 12.77 28.91 15.21
C GLN A 5 12.67 27.57 14.46
N GLU A 6 13.61 26.65 14.71
CA GLU A 6 13.67 25.34 14.06
C GLU A 6 12.40 24.54 14.39
N LYS A 7 11.50 24.36 13.41
CA LYS A 7 10.22 23.65 13.61
C LYS A 7 10.44 22.14 13.65
N ILE A 8 9.70 21.45 14.51
CA ILE A 8 9.74 19.98 14.57
C ILE A 8 9.00 19.41 13.36
N THR A 9 9.63 18.56 12.55
CA THR A 9 8.93 17.85 11.49
C THR A 9 7.90 16.88 12.05
N SER A 10 6.68 16.88 11.52
CA SER A 10 5.62 15.90 11.83
C SER A 10 5.15 15.24 10.53
N GLU A 11 4.99 13.92 10.50
CA GLU A 11 4.64 13.19 9.29
C GLU A 11 3.22 12.58 9.38
N ILE A 12 2.39 12.82 8.38
CA ILE A 12 1.18 12.03 8.12
C ILE A 12 1.55 11.02 7.04
N ARG A 13 1.70 9.76 7.46
CA ARG A 13 2.14 8.65 6.62
C ARG A 13 0.98 7.82 6.14
N PHE A 14 1.00 7.50 4.85
CA PHE A 14 -0.02 6.73 4.15
C PHE A 14 0.57 5.40 3.70
N ALA A 15 -0.06 4.31 4.13
CA ALA A 15 0.08 3.01 3.51
C ALA A 15 -1.03 2.83 2.48
N VAL A 16 -0.70 2.42 1.26
CA VAL A 16 -1.65 2.31 0.15
C VAL A 16 -1.79 0.85 -0.29
N VAL A 17 -3.02 0.36 -0.36
CA VAL A 17 -3.37 -0.97 -0.89
C VAL A 17 -4.16 -0.79 -2.18
N MET A 18 -3.64 -1.30 -3.31
CA MET A 18 -4.25 -1.16 -4.63
C MET A 18 -4.75 -2.51 -5.14
N TYR A 19 -6.06 -2.70 -5.21
CA TYR A 19 -6.66 -3.98 -5.64
C TYR A 19 -6.43 -4.27 -7.13
N GLY A 20 -6.64 -5.52 -7.54
CA GLY A 20 -6.77 -5.87 -8.95
C GLY A 20 -8.10 -5.37 -9.54
N GLY A 21 -8.08 -4.91 -10.80
CA GLY A 21 -9.25 -4.24 -11.40
C GLY A 21 -9.33 -4.20 -12.93
N VAL A 22 -8.61 -5.06 -13.67
CA VAL A 22 -8.60 -5.10 -15.15
C VAL A 22 -8.51 -3.68 -15.78
N SER A 23 -9.54 -3.14 -16.46
CA SER A 23 -9.46 -1.81 -17.09
C SER A 23 -9.57 -0.63 -16.13
N LEU A 24 -9.95 -0.88 -14.87
CA LEU A 24 -9.95 0.13 -13.82
C LEU A 24 -8.52 0.48 -13.36
N ALA A 25 -7.51 -0.18 -13.93
CA ALA A 25 -6.13 0.30 -13.93
C ALA A 25 -6.02 1.78 -14.34
N VAL A 26 -6.87 2.20 -15.28
CA VAL A 26 -6.90 3.55 -15.81
C VAL A 26 -7.45 4.54 -14.77
N TYR A 27 -8.49 4.16 -14.03
CA TYR A 27 -8.97 4.92 -12.88
C TYR A 27 -7.91 5.04 -11.77
N MET A 28 -7.23 3.93 -11.47
CA MET A 28 -6.14 3.91 -10.47
C MET A 28 -4.95 4.79 -10.86
N ASN A 29 -4.69 5.00 -12.16
CA ASN A 29 -3.67 5.94 -12.60
C ASN A 29 -3.97 7.36 -12.12
N GLY A 30 -5.22 7.81 -12.23
CA GLY A 30 -5.65 9.10 -11.68
C GLY A 30 -5.40 9.20 -10.17
N ILE A 31 -5.72 8.14 -9.42
CA ILE A 31 -5.46 8.09 -7.97
C ILE A 31 -3.95 8.18 -7.67
N ALA A 32 -3.12 7.44 -8.41
CA ALA A 32 -1.67 7.47 -8.23
C ALA A 32 -1.09 8.87 -8.51
N GLN A 33 -1.58 9.58 -9.52
CA GLN A 33 -1.18 10.97 -9.79
C GLN A 33 -1.51 11.90 -8.61
N GLU A 34 -2.68 11.74 -8.00
CA GLU A 34 -3.11 12.57 -6.89
C GLU A 34 -2.31 12.28 -5.60
N LEU A 35 -2.01 11.01 -5.33
CA LEU A 35 -1.12 10.61 -4.23
C LEU A 35 0.29 11.18 -4.40
N LEU A 36 0.83 11.20 -5.63
CA LEU A 36 2.11 11.84 -5.94
C LEU A 36 2.06 13.35 -5.68
N SER A 37 1.00 14.02 -6.14
CA SER A 37 0.78 15.47 -5.92
C SER A 37 0.74 15.81 -4.43
N MET A 38 0.02 15.01 -3.64
CA MET A 38 -0.05 15.15 -2.18
C MET A 38 1.34 15.04 -1.53
N VAL A 39 2.14 14.02 -1.83
CA VAL A 39 3.47 13.88 -1.23
C VAL A 39 4.40 15.00 -1.68
N ARG A 40 4.41 15.31 -2.98
CA ARG A 40 5.23 16.38 -3.56
C ARG A 40 4.98 17.72 -2.89
N SER A 41 3.74 18.04 -2.51
CA SER A 41 3.37 19.31 -1.86
C SER A 41 4.16 19.66 -0.60
N THR A 42 4.72 18.66 0.09
CA THR A 42 5.48 18.83 1.35
C THR A 42 6.87 18.20 1.29
N SER A 43 7.36 17.93 0.07
CA SER A 43 8.68 17.37 -0.14
C SER A 43 9.77 18.39 0.21
N LEU A 44 10.83 17.92 0.88
CA LEU A 44 12.03 18.72 1.14
C LEU A 44 12.88 18.93 -0.12
N SER A 45 12.61 18.19 -1.19
CA SER A 45 13.26 18.36 -2.49
C SER A 45 12.76 19.58 -3.26
N LEU A 46 11.75 20.30 -2.75
CA LEU A 46 11.22 21.50 -3.40
C LEU A 46 12.19 22.67 -3.19
N GLU A 47 12.77 23.18 -4.28
CA GLU A 47 13.64 24.36 -4.24
C GLU A 47 12.87 25.62 -3.83
N ASN A 48 11.66 25.80 -4.37
CA ASN A 48 10.79 26.93 -4.04
C ASN A 48 9.34 26.46 -3.80
N PRO A 49 8.88 26.39 -2.54
CA PRO A 49 7.53 25.94 -2.20
C PRO A 49 6.40 26.80 -2.76
N ASP A 50 6.68 28.06 -3.13
CA ASP A 50 5.67 28.98 -3.67
C ASP A 50 5.39 28.77 -5.17
N ASP A 51 6.20 27.96 -5.86
CA ASP A 51 6.01 27.62 -7.28
C ASP A 51 5.06 26.42 -7.49
N LEU A 52 4.48 25.88 -6.41
CA LEU A 52 3.51 24.78 -6.49
C LEU A 52 2.22 25.24 -7.17
N THR A 53 1.76 24.46 -8.15
CA THR A 53 0.52 24.69 -8.90
C THR A 53 -0.40 23.46 -8.83
N GLY A 54 -1.66 23.62 -9.26
CA GLY A 54 -2.63 22.52 -9.28
C GLY A 54 -3.04 22.06 -7.88
N THR A 55 -3.21 20.74 -7.68
CA THR A 55 -3.62 20.20 -6.36
C THR A 55 -2.51 20.24 -5.31
N ALA A 56 -1.24 20.28 -5.73
CA ALA A 56 -0.11 20.33 -4.81
C ALA A 56 -0.12 21.60 -3.94
N SER A 57 -0.56 22.75 -4.47
CA SER A 57 -0.71 23.97 -3.68
C SER A 57 -1.81 23.84 -2.62
N VAL A 58 -2.93 23.18 -2.95
CA VAL A 58 -4.03 22.92 -2.00
C VAL A 58 -3.55 22.07 -0.82
N TYR A 59 -2.81 20.99 -1.08
CA TYR A 59 -2.23 20.18 -0.02
C TYR A 59 -1.20 20.95 0.80
N ARG A 60 -0.40 21.81 0.18
CA ARG A 60 0.55 22.66 0.90
C ARG A 60 -0.17 23.63 1.84
N ASP A 61 -1.29 24.22 1.42
CA ASP A 61 -2.11 25.08 2.27
C ASP A 61 -2.69 24.30 3.46
N MET A 62 -3.08 23.04 3.27
CA MET A 62 -3.51 22.18 4.37
C MET A 62 -2.38 21.89 5.36
N ALA A 63 -1.16 21.62 4.89
CA ALA A 63 0.00 21.45 5.77
C ALA A 63 0.31 22.73 6.57
N LYS A 64 0.18 23.91 5.95
CA LYS A 64 0.29 25.22 6.62
C LYS A 64 -0.81 25.40 7.67
N HIS A 65 -2.05 25.03 7.37
CA HIS A 65 -3.19 25.07 8.31
C HIS A 65 -2.95 24.18 9.53
N LEU A 66 -2.49 22.94 9.33
CA LEU A 66 -2.12 22.03 10.43
C LEU A 66 -0.99 22.62 11.29
N SER A 67 0.05 23.19 10.67
CA SER A 67 1.13 23.89 11.39
C SER A 67 0.60 25.05 12.23
N ALA A 68 -0.33 25.85 11.69
CA ALA A 68 -0.95 26.96 12.40
C ALA A 68 -1.81 26.49 13.59
N LYS A 69 -2.56 25.40 13.44
CA LYS A 69 -3.37 24.77 14.51
C LYS A 69 -2.51 24.38 15.71
N ASP A 70 -1.32 23.84 15.45
CA ASP A 70 -0.33 23.51 16.48
C ASP A 70 0.54 24.70 16.89
N LYS A 71 0.03 25.93 16.74
CA LYS A 71 0.69 27.18 17.12
C LYS A 71 2.10 27.36 16.51
N GLY A 72 2.35 26.72 15.36
CA GLY A 72 3.62 26.72 14.64
C GLY A 72 4.65 25.70 15.14
N ALA A 73 4.30 24.82 16.09
CA ALA A 73 5.23 23.85 16.69
C ALA A 73 5.75 22.81 15.68
N PHE A 74 4.88 22.38 14.77
CA PHE A 74 5.18 21.33 13.81
C PHE A 74 5.19 21.83 12.37
N ASP A 75 6.09 21.28 11.55
CA ASP A 75 6.04 21.36 10.09
C ASP A 75 5.54 20.02 9.52
N TYR A 76 4.34 20.04 8.94
CA TYR A 76 3.64 18.84 8.52
C TYR A 76 4.08 18.35 7.13
N ARG A 77 4.35 17.06 7.04
CA ARG A 77 4.73 16.37 5.81
C ARG A 77 3.77 15.22 5.51
N PHE A 78 3.39 15.10 4.26
CA PHE A 78 2.60 13.98 3.75
C PHE A 78 3.54 12.98 3.07
N VAL A 79 3.46 11.72 3.49
CA VAL A 79 4.39 10.68 3.01
C VAL A 79 3.61 9.45 2.62
N VAL A 80 3.86 8.91 1.43
CA VAL A 80 3.48 7.54 1.07
C VAL A 80 4.75 6.70 1.14
N ASP A 81 4.86 5.83 2.15
CA ASP A 81 6.06 5.03 2.42
C ASP A 81 5.82 3.52 2.27
N ILE A 82 4.56 3.09 2.11
CA ILE A 82 4.19 1.67 1.96
C ILE A 82 3.14 1.56 0.85
N ILE A 83 3.40 0.70 -0.13
CA ILE A 83 2.47 0.39 -1.22
C ILE A 83 2.38 -1.13 -1.35
N SER A 84 1.18 -1.65 -1.47
CA SER A 84 0.92 -3.05 -1.84
C SER A 84 -0.06 -3.07 -2.99
N GLY A 85 0.19 -3.90 -4.00
CA GLY A 85 -0.64 -3.90 -5.20
C GLY A 85 -0.69 -5.23 -5.92
N THR A 86 -1.86 -5.51 -6.50
CA THR A 86 -2.14 -6.70 -7.29
C THR A 86 -2.63 -6.32 -8.68
N SER A 87 -2.20 -7.03 -9.73
CA SER A 87 -2.66 -6.82 -11.11
C SER A 87 -2.50 -5.36 -11.55
N ALA A 88 -3.56 -4.76 -12.08
CA ALA A 88 -3.65 -3.33 -12.38
C ALA A 88 -3.15 -2.41 -11.25
N GLY A 89 -3.45 -2.75 -9.99
CA GLY A 89 -2.96 -2.02 -8.81
C GLY A 89 -1.46 -2.18 -8.59
N GLY A 90 -0.89 -3.33 -8.93
CA GLY A 90 0.56 -3.57 -8.90
C GLY A 90 1.33 -2.69 -9.89
N ILE A 91 0.82 -2.53 -11.12
CA ILE A 91 1.42 -1.64 -12.14
C ILE A 91 1.41 -0.18 -11.65
N ASN A 92 0.25 0.31 -11.22
CA ASN A 92 0.13 1.68 -10.73
C ASN A 92 0.95 1.90 -9.45
N GLY A 93 1.03 0.90 -8.57
CA GLY A 93 1.86 0.92 -7.37
C GLY A 93 3.36 1.04 -7.69
N ILE A 94 3.85 0.30 -8.68
CA ILE A 94 5.23 0.42 -9.18
C ILE A 94 5.48 1.83 -9.72
N CYS A 95 4.59 2.37 -10.55
CA CYS A 95 4.73 3.72 -11.09
C CYS A 95 4.70 4.80 -10.00
N LEU A 96 3.78 4.70 -9.04
CA LEU A 96 3.73 5.64 -7.91
C LEU A 96 5.01 5.57 -7.08
N ALA A 97 5.45 4.37 -6.70
CA ALA A 97 6.68 4.17 -5.94
C ALA A 97 7.89 4.75 -6.68
N LYS A 98 8.05 4.42 -7.97
CA LYS A 98 9.14 4.96 -8.80
C LYS A 98 9.05 6.48 -8.91
N GLY A 99 7.87 7.04 -9.11
CA GLY A 99 7.68 8.50 -9.17
C GLY A 99 8.09 9.20 -7.89
N LEU A 100 7.70 8.66 -6.73
CA LEU A 100 8.07 9.20 -5.41
C LEU A 100 9.57 9.09 -5.14
N VAL A 101 10.18 7.94 -5.42
CA VAL A 101 11.60 7.68 -5.17
C VAL A 101 12.50 8.46 -6.14
N ARG A 102 12.09 8.61 -7.40
CA ARG A 102 12.87 9.34 -8.40
C ARG A 102 12.60 10.85 -8.41
N GLY A 103 11.60 11.33 -7.66
CA GLY A 103 11.30 12.75 -7.54
C GLY A 103 10.56 13.33 -8.76
N LEU A 104 9.62 12.59 -9.34
CA LEU A 104 8.86 13.04 -10.51
C LEU A 104 7.78 14.06 -10.16
N ASP A 105 7.57 15.04 -11.05
CA ASP A 105 6.51 16.05 -10.86
C ASP A 105 5.11 15.49 -11.16
N ASN A 106 5.03 14.47 -12.03
CA ASN A 106 3.78 13.83 -12.47
C ASN A 106 4.08 12.42 -13.03
N LEU A 107 3.01 11.65 -13.31
CA LEU A 107 3.11 10.30 -13.91
C LEU A 107 2.69 10.28 -15.40
N LYS A 108 2.99 11.35 -16.16
CA LYS A 108 2.56 11.48 -17.56
C LYS A 108 3.04 10.34 -18.48
N ALA A 109 4.19 9.73 -18.20
CA ALA A 109 4.69 8.57 -18.96
C ALA A 109 3.73 7.37 -18.89
N LEU A 110 3.23 7.04 -17.69
CA LEU A 110 2.25 5.96 -17.53
C LEU A 110 0.88 6.36 -18.06
N GLU A 111 0.44 7.60 -17.80
CA GLU A 111 -0.82 8.13 -18.35
C GLU A 111 -0.85 8.01 -19.88
N LYS A 112 0.21 8.47 -20.56
CA LYS A 112 0.36 8.35 -22.02
C LYS A 112 0.33 6.90 -22.48
N THR A 113 1.00 6.02 -21.75
CA THR A 113 0.98 4.58 -22.03
C THR A 113 -0.45 4.02 -21.95
N TRP A 114 -1.22 4.37 -20.91
CA TRP A 114 -2.62 3.95 -20.82
C TRP A 114 -3.46 4.53 -21.96
N LEU A 115 -3.34 5.82 -22.25
CA LEU A 115 -4.14 6.50 -23.27
C LEU A 115 -3.87 5.95 -24.66
N ASP A 116 -2.60 5.75 -25.01
CA ASP A 116 -2.17 5.43 -26.37
C ASP A 116 -1.99 3.93 -26.60
N GLU A 117 -1.50 3.17 -25.62
CA GLU A 117 -1.19 1.74 -25.76
C GLU A 117 -2.25 0.83 -25.11
N GLY A 118 -3.05 1.34 -24.19
CA GLY A 118 -4.21 0.65 -23.60
C GLY A 118 -5.40 0.52 -24.57
N ASP A 119 -5.17 0.54 -25.87
CA ASP A 119 -6.19 0.29 -26.89
C ASP A 119 -6.25 -1.19 -27.24
N ILE A 120 -7.43 -1.80 -27.11
CA ILE A 120 -7.66 -3.20 -27.44
C ILE A 120 -7.19 -3.53 -28.86
N ASP A 121 -7.33 -2.61 -29.81
CA ASP A 121 -6.94 -2.84 -31.21
C ASP A 121 -5.42 -3.06 -31.35
N LYS A 122 -4.63 -2.46 -30.46
CA LYS A 122 -3.17 -2.63 -30.42
C LYS A 122 -2.75 -3.82 -29.56
N LEU A 123 -3.56 -4.16 -28.57
CA LEU A 123 -3.27 -5.24 -27.62
C LEU A 123 -3.60 -6.63 -28.17
N LEU A 124 -4.63 -6.77 -29.02
CA LEU A 124 -5.01 -8.06 -29.62
C LEU A 124 -3.81 -8.76 -30.28
N ASN A 125 -3.59 -10.02 -29.96
CA ASN A 125 -2.45 -10.83 -30.41
C ASN A 125 -2.56 -11.27 -31.88
N ASP A 126 -2.60 -10.30 -32.78
CA ASP A 126 -2.61 -10.48 -34.22
C ASP A 126 -1.57 -9.57 -34.90
N ARG A 127 -1.63 -9.47 -36.23
CA ARG A 127 -0.70 -8.65 -37.03
C ARG A 127 -0.64 -7.18 -36.63
N GLN A 128 -1.70 -6.59 -36.07
CA GLN A 128 -1.69 -5.18 -35.67
C GLN A 128 -0.97 -4.94 -34.35
N SER A 129 -0.78 -5.98 -33.52
CA SER A 129 0.10 -5.88 -32.35
C SER A 129 1.58 -5.75 -32.69
N GLN A 130 1.94 -5.82 -33.98
CA GLN A 130 3.32 -5.81 -34.51
C GLN A 130 4.09 -7.07 -34.09
N PRO A 131 3.67 -8.27 -34.52
CA PRO A 131 4.27 -9.53 -34.08
C PRO A 131 5.75 -9.65 -34.49
N ASP A 132 6.18 -9.02 -35.59
CA ASP A 132 7.59 -8.98 -35.99
C ASP A 132 8.48 -8.25 -34.98
N ARG A 133 7.89 -7.33 -34.21
CA ARG A 133 8.56 -6.59 -33.14
C ARG A 133 8.28 -7.20 -31.76
N TYR A 134 7.11 -7.77 -31.54
CA TYR A 134 6.70 -8.37 -30.27
C TYR A 134 6.25 -9.81 -30.53
N ASN A 135 7.24 -10.69 -30.63
CA ASN A 135 7.05 -12.09 -31.00
C ASN A 135 6.10 -12.78 -30.01
N SER A 136 5.03 -13.38 -30.55
CA SER A 136 4.11 -14.27 -29.82
C SER A 136 4.24 -15.69 -30.34
N LYS A 137 4.13 -16.68 -29.45
CA LYS A 137 4.15 -18.11 -29.82
C LYS A 137 2.91 -18.47 -30.64
N GLU A 138 3.07 -19.37 -31.62
CA GLU A 138 1.99 -19.97 -32.42
C GLU A 138 1.84 -21.46 -32.09
N PRO A 139 0.61 -22.02 -32.04
CA PRO A 139 -0.67 -21.31 -32.01
C PRO A 139 -0.83 -20.45 -30.75
N LYS A 140 -1.61 -19.37 -30.85
CA LYS A 140 -1.72 -18.33 -29.81
C LYS A 140 -2.11 -18.92 -28.46
N SER A 141 -1.45 -18.51 -27.38
CA SER A 141 -1.81 -18.91 -26.00
C SER A 141 -2.66 -17.87 -25.25
N SER A 142 -2.78 -16.65 -25.78
CA SER A 142 -3.50 -15.56 -25.13
C SER A 142 -4.16 -14.63 -26.16
N LEU A 143 -5.24 -13.96 -25.72
CA LEU A 143 -5.96 -12.98 -26.51
C LEU A 143 -5.13 -11.73 -26.80
N PHE A 144 -4.39 -11.23 -25.81
CA PHE A 144 -3.56 -10.04 -25.92
C PHE A 144 -2.08 -10.39 -26.00
N ASN A 145 -1.31 -9.51 -26.67
CA ASN A 145 0.12 -9.67 -26.86
C ASN A 145 0.88 -9.30 -25.57
N SER A 146 1.25 -10.34 -24.83
CA SER A 146 1.97 -10.23 -23.55
C SER A 146 3.36 -9.62 -23.70
N GLN A 147 4.02 -9.83 -24.84
CA GLN A 147 5.35 -9.30 -25.08
C GLN A 147 5.32 -7.79 -25.34
N ARG A 148 4.27 -7.31 -26.03
CA ARG A 148 4.00 -5.89 -26.20
C ARG A 148 3.79 -5.20 -24.84
N MET A 149 3.02 -5.82 -23.94
CA MET A 149 2.79 -5.29 -22.60
C MET A 149 4.09 -5.06 -21.84
N TYR A 150 4.96 -6.07 -21.77
CA TYR A 150 6.28 -5.94 -21.13
C TYR A 150 7.09 -4.79 -21.74
N ALA A 151 7.16 -4.74 -23.08
CA ALA A 151 7.94 -3.73 -23.79
C ALA A 151 7.47 -2.30 -23.48
N LYS A 152 6.15 -2.06 -23.49
CA LYS A 152 5.59 -0.73 -23.23
C LYS A 152 5.75 -0.28 -21.79
N LEU A 153 5.63 -1.20 -20.84
CA LEU A 153 5.92 -0.92 -19.42
C LEU A 153 7.40 -0.62 -19.21
N PHE A 154 8.29 -1.40 -19.84
CA PHE A 154 9.73 -1.16 -19.81
C PHE A 154 10.10 0.21 -20.39
N ASP A 155 9.54 0.57 -21.55
CA ASP A 155 9.74 1.89 -22.16
C ASP A 155 9.24 3.02 -21.24
N ALA A 156 8.07 2.85 -20.61
CA ALA A 156 7.52 3.83 -19.66
C ALA A 156 8.43 4.02 -18.44
N PHE A 157 9.00 2.94 -17.90
CA PHE A 157 9.94 3.04 -16.78
C PHE A 157 11.25 3.75 -17.16
N LYS A 158 11.76 3.54 -18.39
CA LYS A 158 12.92 4.27 -18.90
C LYS A 158 12.62 5.75 -19.11
N GLU A 159 11.43 6.07 -19.60
CA GLU A 159 10.96 7.46 -19.74
C GLU A 159 10.86 8.14 -18.37
N MET A 160 10.30 7.47 -17.37
CA MET A 160 10.27 7.95 -15.98
C MET A 160 11.67 8.17 -15.41
N GLN A 161 12.60 7.25 -15.66
CA GLN A 161 14.00 7.41 -15.23
C GLN A 161 14.65 8.64 -15.87
N SER A 162 14.37 8.88 -17.15
CA SER A 162 14.91 10.01 -17.90
C SER A 162 14.31 11.34 -17.44
N ALA A 163 13.00 11.37 -17.16
CA ALA A 163 12.28 12.56 -16.66
C ALA A 163 12.71 12.96 -15.24
N ALA A 164 13.29 12.03 -14.48
CA ALA A 164 13.82 12.24 -13.13
C ALA A 164 15.31 12.65 -13.11
N ALA A 165 15.93 12.92 -14.26
CA ALA A 165 17.34 13.30 -14.31
C ALA A 165 17.63 14.50 -13.39
N ASN A 166 18.61 14.36 -12.50
CA ASN A 166 19.04 15.36 -11.51
C ASN A 166 18.00 15.76 -10.45
N LYS A 167 16.93 14.98 -10.26
CA LYS A 167 15.94 15.25 -9.21
C LYS A 167 16.23 14.47 -7.93
N ALA A 168 15.92 15.09 -6.79
CA ALA A 168 15.99 14.44 -5.49
C ALA A 168 14.69 13.68 -5.17
N PRO A 169 14.77 12.54 -4.47
CA PRO A 169 13.59 11.78 -4.02
C PRO A 169 12.60 12.64 -3.21
N HIS A 170 11.30 12.38 -3.37
CA HIS A 170 10.28 13.05 -2.54
C HIS A 170 10.13 12.43 -1.14
N ILE A 171 10.64 11.20 -0.97
CA ILE A 171 10.52 10.39 0.25
C ILE A 171 11.88 9.82 0.66
N TYR A 172 12.03 9.42 1.92
CA TYR A 172 13.26 8.81 2.43
C TYR A 172 13.23 7.27 2.47
N ALA A 173 12.04 6.67 2.48
CA ALA A 173 11.86 5.24 2.48
C ALA A 173 10.60 4.84 1.71
N MET A 174 10.68 3.74 0.97
CA MET A 174 9.56 3.09 0.30
C MET A 174 9.66 1.58 0.52
N ASP A 175 8.56 0.93 0.87
CA ASP A 175 8.38 -0.50 0.68
C ASP A 175 7.19 -0.74 -0.25
N LEU A 176 7.47 -1.42 -1.37
CA LEU A 176 6.49 -1.78 -2.38
C LEU A 176 6.40 -3.30 -2.46
N PHE A 177 5.19 -3.83 -2.35
CA PHE A 177 4.88 -5.25 -2.48
C PHE A 177 3.99 -5.48 -3.69
N VAL A 178 4.47 -6.28 -4.64
CA VAL A 178 3.73 -6.62 -5.85
C VAL A 178 3.45 -8.12 -5.87
N THR A 179 2.19 -8.51 -5.79
CA THR A 179 1.80 -9.92 -5.71
C THR A 179 1.87 -10.61 -7.06
N ALA A 180 2.24 -11.89 -7.08
CA ALA A 180 2.18 -12.76 -8.24
C ALA A 180 1.87 -14.20 -7.82
N THR A 181 1.56 -15.05 -8.78
CA THR A 181 1.29 -16.46 -8.55
C THR A 181 2.29 -17.32 -9.30
N ASP A 182 2.99 -18.17 -8.58
CA ASP A 182 3.83 -19.20 -9.17
C ASP A 182 2.97 -20.43 -9.51
N LEU A 183 2.80 -20.70 -10.81
CA LEU A 183 1.92 -21.77 -11.28
C LEU A 183 2.44 -23.18 -10.92
N ARG A 184 3.74 -23.31 -10.61
CA ARG A 184 4.33 -24.59 -10.21
C ARG A 184 4.24 -24.82 -8.70
N GLY A 185 4.27 -23.74 -7.93
CA GLY A 185 4.27 -23.75 -6.47
C GLY A 185 5.61 -24.19 -5.87
N LEU A 186 5.78 -23.87 -4.60
CA LEU A 186 6.92 -24.25 -3.76
C LEU A 186 6.46 -25.24 -2.71
N GLN A 187 7.06 -26.42 -2.66
CA GLN A 187 6.78 -27.40 -1.59
C GLN A 187 7.63 -27.03 -0.36
N LEU A 188 6.96 -26.55 0.69
CA LEU A 188 7.61 -26.10 1.93
C LEU A 188 7.24 -27.03 3.09
N PRO A 189 8.20 -27.37 3.96
CA PRO A 189 7.93 -28.17 5.15
C PRO A 189 7.25 -27.32 6.24
N VAL A 190 6.21 -27.88 6.86
CA VAL A 190 5.58 -27.36 8.07
C VAL A 190 6.03 -28.26 9.23
N LEU A 191 6.73 -27.68 10.20
CA LEU A 191 7.18 -28.40 11.39
C LEU A 191 5.99 -28.60 12.34
N LEU A 192 5.68 -29.87 12.63
CA LEU A 192 4.69 -30.26 13.61
C LEU A 192 5.39 -30.73 14.89
N SER A 193 4.65 -30.79 16.00
CA SER A 193 5.19 -31.26 17.27
C SER A 193 5.70 -32.71 17.22
N ASP A 194 5.17 -33.52 16.31
CA ASP A 194 5.42 -34.96 16.15
C ASP A 194 6.00 -35.34 14.78
N GLY A 195 6.31 -34.36 13.91
CA GLY A 195 6.80 -34.67 12.57
C GLY A 195 6.91 -33.48 11.62
N LYS A 196 6.82 -33.78 10.32
CA LYS A 196 6.87 -32.80 9.23
C LYS A 196 5.67 -33.03 8.31
N ALA A 197 4.92 -31.96 8.03
CA ALA A 197 3.96 -31.93 6.92
C ALA A 197 4.57 -31.13 5.76
N PHE A 198 4.02 -31.29 4.55
CA PHE A 198 4.43 -30.50 3.40
C PHE A 198 3.23 -29.77 2.81
N GLU A 199 3.40 -28.48 2.54
CA GLU A 199 2.41 -27.63 1.92
C GLU A 199 2.97 -27.08 0.60
N ARG A 200 2.11 -26.87 -0.40
CA ARG A 200 2.50 -26.25 -1.67
C ARG A 200 2.07 -24.78 -1.70
N LEU A 201 3.03 -23.88 -1.48
CA LEU A 201 2.82 -22.44 -1.52
C LEU A 201 2.92 -21.93 -2.97
N HIS A 202 1.81 -21.44 -3.51
CA HIS A 202 1.75 -20.82 -4.85
C HIS A 202 1.84 -19.29 -4.82
N LYS A 203 1.61 -18.66 -3.65
CA LYS A 203 1.70 -17.20 -3.47
C LYS A 203 3.15 -16.75 -3.61
N HIS A 204 3.36 -15.71 -4.42
CA HIS A 204 4.66 -15.04 -4.57
C HIS A 204 4.49 -13.52 -4.42
N VAL A 205 5.51 -12.85 -3.93
CA VAL A 205 5.52 -11.39 -3.78
C VAL A 205 6.89 -10.86 -4.18
N PHE A 206 6.90 -9.76 -4.93
CA PHE A 206 8.11 -9.00 -5.27
C PHE A 206 8.26 -7.82 -4.29
N PRO A 207 9.16 -7.90 -3.30
CA PRO A 207 9.44 -6.79 -2.38
C PRO A 207 10.47 -5.83 -2.98
N PHE A 208 10.03 -4.64 -3.40
CA PHE A 208 10.91 -3.54 -3.80
C PHE A 208 11.07 -2.55 -2.64
N ALA A 209 12.28 -2.02 -2.44
CA ALA A 209 12.56 -1.12 -1.34
C ALA A 209 13.46 0.04 -1.78
N PHE A 210 13.20 1.20 -1.18
CA PHE A 210 14.07 2.37 -1.23
C PHE A 210 14.41 2.82 0.19
N ARG A 211 15.67 3.18 0.41
CA ARG A 211 16.21 3.75 1.65
C ARG A 211 17.24 4.81 1.27
N SER A 212 16.88 6.08 1.47
CA SER A 212 17.74 7.22 1.13
C SER A 212 19.03 7.21 1.96
N PRO A 213 20.19 7.55 1.38
CA PRO A 213 21.45 7.72 2.12
C PRO A 213 21.37 8.77 3.23
N ASP A 214 20.50 9.78 3.11
CA ASP A 214 20.38 10.86 4.09
C ASP A 214 19.90 10.33 5.45
N LEU A 215 18.90 9.46 5.41
CA LEU A 215 18.29 8.88 6.60
C LEU A 215 18.93 7.53 6.96
N TYR A 216 19.30 6.73 5.96
CA TYR A 216 19.78 5.34 6.07
C TYR A 216 21.17 5.12 5.43
N PRO A 217 22.24 5.80 5.88
CA PRO A 217 23.56 5.76 5.23
C PRO A 217 24.21 4.36 5.18
N ASN A 218 23.84 3.45 6.08
CA ASN A 218 24.37 2.08 6.17
C ASN A 218 23.37 1.01 5.70
N ARG A 219 22.23 1.44 5.15
CA ARG A 219 21.19 0.56 4.60
C ARG A 219 20.68 1.15 3.29
N THR A 220 21.56 1.82 2.55
CA THR A 220 21.22 2.40 1.25
C THR A 220 20.76 1.28 0.34
N GLN A 221 19.55 1.44 -0.16
CA GLN A 221 18.90 0.47 -1.04
C GLN A 221 18.05 1.28 -2.00
N ASP A 222 18.20 1.05 -3.29
CA ASP A 222 17.38 1.71 -4.29
C ASP A 222 17.06 0.71 -5.41
N HIS A 223 15.89 0.07 -5.31
CA HIS A 223 15.38 -0.83 -6.35
C HIS A 223 14.58 -0.10 -7.44
N PHE A 224 14.65 1.23 -7.52
CA PHE A 224 13.88 2.04 -8.47
C PHE A 224 14.78 2.79 -9.47
N THR A 225 16.08 2.49 -9.48
CA THR A 225 17.02 2.98 -10.50
C THR A 225 16.74 2.34 -11.86
N GLY A 226 17.29 2.92 -12.92
CA GLY A 226 17.13 2.39 -14.29
C GLY A 226 17.59 0.93 -14.46
N ASP A 227 18.54 0.50 -13.62
CA ASP A 227 19.07 -0.87 -13.61
C ASP A 227 18.02 -1.92 -13.23
N TYR A 228 17.00 -1.50 -12.48
CA TYR A 228 15.88 -2.34 -12.05
C TYR A 228 14.70 -2.28 -13.01
N ASP A 229 14.71 -1.43 -14.04
CA ASP A 229 13.59 -1.26 -14.98
C ASP A 229 13.12 -2.57 -15.63
N PRO A 230 14.02 -3.48 -16.06
CA PRO A 230 13.59 -4.76 -16.59
C PRO A 230 12.90 -5.64 -15.53
N MET A 231 13.35 -5.58 -14.27
CA MET A 231 12.74 -6.34 -13.16
C MET A 231 11.40 -5.73 -12.74
N LEU A 232 11.28 -4.40 -12.71
CA LEU A 232 10.02 -3.70 -12.48
C LEU A 232 9.00 -4.02 -13.59
N ALA A 233 9.43 -4.07 -14.85
CA ALA A 233 8.61 -4.50 -15.98
C ALA A 233 8.23 -5.98 -15.90
N PHE A 234 9.14 -6.85 -15.44
CA PHE A 234 8.84 -8.25 -15.20
C PHE A 234 7.78 -8.41 -14.10
N ALA A 235 7.94 -7.78 -12.94
CA ALA A 235 6.96 -7.82 -11.85
C ALA A 235 5.60 -7.25 -12.29
N SER A 236 5.60 -6.16 -13.08
CA SER A 236 4.39 -5.57 -13.66
C SER A 236 3.67 -6.52 -14.62
N ARG A 237 4.43 -7.27 -15.43
CA ARG A 237 3.87 -8.29 -16.32
C ARG A 237 3.34 -9.47 -15.51
N CYS A 238 4.12 -10.02 -14.58
CA CYS A 238 3.70 -11.11 -13.70
C CYS A 238 2.37 -10.80 -13.01
N THR A 239 2.32 -9.67 -12.29
CA THR A 239 1.17 -9.32 -11.46
C THR A 239 -0.11 -9.15 -12.28
N SER A 240 -0.01 -8.81 -13.57
CA SER A 240 -1.15 -8.58 -14.48
C SER A 240 -1.25 -9.61 -15.62
N SER A 241 -0.56 -10.75 -15.51
CA SER A 241 -0.63 -11.85 -16.49
C SER A 241 -1.91 -12.67 -16.25
N PHE A 242 -3.06 -12.03 -16.52
CA PHE A 242 -4.38 -12.60 -16.31
C PHE A 242 -4.66 -13.76 -17.27
N PRO A 243 -5.24 -14.88 -16.80
CA PRO A 243 -5.40 -16.09 -17.61
C PRO A 243 -6.20 -15.84 -18.87
N THR A 244 -5.80 -16.47 -19.97
CA THR A 244 -6.38 -16.33 -21.32
C THR A 244 -6.26 -14.95 -21.95
N ALA A 245 -6.20 -13.86 -21.17
CA ALA A 245 -5.94 -12.52 -21.68
C ALA A 245 -4.45 -12.31 -21.97
N PHE A 246 -3.58 -12.67 -21.02
CA PHE A 246 -2.12 -12.61 -21.13
C PHE A 246 -1.49 -13.94 -20.72
N GLU A 247 -0.32 -14.23 -21.29
CA GLU A 247 0.45 -15.45 -21.02
C GLU A 247 1.23 -15.30 -19.69
N PRO A 248 1.37 -16.38 -18.92
CA PRO A 248 2.37 -16.45 -17.85
C PRO A 248 3.76 -16.10 -18.39
N VAL A 249 4.62 -15.56 -17.53
CA VAL A 249 5.95 -15.10 -17.91
C VAL A 249 7.03 -15.82 -17.13
N THR A 250 8.16 -16.06 -17.80
CA THR A 250 9.38 -16.60 -17.22
C THR A 250 10.52 -15.58 -17.31
N LEU A 251 11.57 -15.73 -16.51
CA LEU A 251 12.77 -14.89 -16.63
C LEU A 251 13.49 -15.13 -17.97
N ASP A 252 13.43 -16.37 -18.51
CA ASP A 252 13.97 -16.70 -19.83
C ASP A 252 13.27 -15.91 -20.95
N ASP A 253 11.95 -15.71 -20.89
CA ASP A 253 11.23 -14.90 -21.89
C ASP A 253 11.73 -13.44 -21.88
N ILE A 254 12.04 -12.90 -20.70
CA ILE A 254 12.59 -11.53 -20.57
C ILE A 254 14.01 -11.44 -21.12
N MET A 255 14.85 -12.40 -20.78
CA MET A 255 16.21 -12.50 -21.31
C MET A 255 16.22 -12.54 -22.84
N LEU A 256 15.37 -13.37 -23.44
CA LEU A 256 15.24 -13.46 -24.90
C LEU A 256 14.80 -12.14 -25.52
N PHE A 257 13.81 -11.47 -24.93
CA PHE A 257 13.34 -10.18 -25.42
C PHE A 257 14.42 -9.09 -25.34
N LEU A 258 15.06 -8.92 -24.18
CA LEU A 258 16.10 -7.91 -24.02
C LEU A 258 17.26 -8.15 -24.98
N LYS A 259 17.66 -9.41 -25.21
CA LYS A 259 18.72 -9.75 -26.15
C LYS A 259 18.43 -9.26 -27.57
N GLN A 260 17.16 -9.28 -27.98
CA GLN A 260 16.72 -8.87 -29.31
C GLN A 260 16.53 -7.35 -29.45
N HIS A 261 16.05 -6.68 -28.40
CA HIS A 261 15.57 -5.30 -28.50
C HIS A 261 16.38 -4.27 -27.71
N ASP A 262 17.08 -4.68 -26.64
CA ASP A 262 17.95 -3.81 -25.84
C ASP A 262 19.14 -4.61 -25.25
N PRO A 263 20.18 -4.88 -26.06
CA PRO A 263 21.32 -5.71 -25.65
C PRO A 263 22.07 -5.19 -24.41
N LYS A 264 22.07 -3.87 -24.18
CA LYS A 264 22.70 -3.28 -22.99
C LYS A 264 21.96 -3.70 -21.72
N SER A 265 20.64 -3.54 -21.72
CA SER A 265 19.78 -3.95 -20.62
C SER A 265 19.79 -5.47 -20.43
N HIS A 266 19.95 -6.25 -21.51
CA HIS A 266 20.14 -7.70 -21.43
C HIS A 266 21.40 -8.08 -20.62
N ASP A 267 22.56 -7.52 -20.97
CA ASP A 267 23.81 -7.88 -20.32
C ASP A 267 23.79 -7.49 -18.83
N GLN A 268 23.22 -6.34 -18.52
CA GLN A 268 23.00 -5.90 -17.15
C GLN A 268 22.05 -6.83 -16.38
N PHE A 269 20.89 -7.15 -16.94
CA PHE A 269 19.92 -8.03 -16.30
C PHE A 269 20.50 -9.43 -16.05
N LYS A 270 21.29 -9.94 -17.01
CA LYS A 270 22.01 -11.21 -16.91
C LYS A 270 23.04 -11.20 -15.78
N ASN A 271 23.84 -10.14 -15.69
CA ASN A 271 24.89 -10.03 -14.69
C ASN A 271 24.32 -9.95 -13.26
N ASN A 272 23.07 -9.49 -13.11
CA ASN A 272 22.39 -9.36 -11.83
C ASN A 272 21.52 -10.59 -11.46
N LEU A 273 21.54 -11.69 -12.23
CA LEU A 273 20.69 -12.88 -11.96
C LEU A 273 20.82 -13.43 -10.53
N THR A 274 22.05 -13.53 -10.01
CA THR A 274 22.29 -13.99 -8.63
C THR A 274 21.71 -13.03 -7.59
N GLU A 275 21.74 -11.73 -7.89
CA GLU A 275 21.13 -10.71 -7.03
C GLU A 275 19.60 -10.79 -7.08
N TRP A 276 19.01 -10.99 -8.26
CA TRP A 276 17.58 -11.21 -8.43
C TRP A 276 17.09 -12.43 -7.67
N GLU A 277 17.83 -13.54 -7.76
CA GLU A 277 17.53 -14.75 -7.02
C GLU A 277 17.55 -14.50 -5.52
N ARG A 278 18.56 -13.81 -5.00
CA ARG A 278 18.66 -13.46 -3.57
C ARG A 278 17.54 -12.53 -3.11
N LEU A 279 17.25 -11.47 -3.86
CA LEU A 279 16.33 -10.41 -3.46
C LEU A 279 14.86 -10.81 -3.60
N PHE A 280 14.50 -11.38 -4.75
CA PHE A 280 13.09 -11.61 -5.12
C PHE A 280 12.71 -13.09 -5.07
N PHE A 281 13.65 -14.02 -5.30
CA PHE A 281 13.35 -15.45 -5.42
C PHE A 281 14.08 -16.31 -4.38
N SER A 282 14.41 -15.76 -3.21
CA SER A 282 15.25 -16.45 -2.24
C SER A 282 14.61 -17.71 -1.64
N ALA A 283 13.28 -17.88 -1.77
CA ALA A 283 12.60 -19.11 -1.41
C ALA A 283 12.83 -20.26 -2.41
N TYR A 284 13.22 -19.96 -3.65
CA TYR A 284 13.35 -20.91 -4.75
C TYR A 284 14.73 -21.60 -4.78
N SER A 285 15.78 -20.94 -4.27
CA SER A 285 17.14 -21.49 -4.22
C SER A 285 17.30 -22.72 -3.32
N GLN A 286 16.35 -22.94 -2.41
CA GLN A 286 16.44 -23.99 -1.37
C GLN A 286 15.44 -25.13 -1.58
N SER A 287 14.51 -25.00 -2.54
CA SER A 287 13.49 -25.99 -2.81
C SER A 287 13.91 -26.88 -3.98
N ASP A 288 14.12 -28.18 -3.75
CA ASP A 288 14.32 -29.14 -4.83
C ASP A 288 12.98 -29.41 -5.54
N THR A 289 12.59 -28.46 -6.38
CA THR A 289 11.31 -28.51 -7.11
C THR A 289 11.46 -29.15 -8.49
N GLY A 290 12.68 -29.58 -8.85
CA GLY A 290 13.00 -30.16 -10.16
C GLY A 290 12.91 -29.19 -11.35
N ILE A 291 12.51 -27.92 -11.14
CA ILE A 291 12.34 -26.92 -12.20
C ILE A 291 13.25 -25.70 -11.91
N PRO A 292 14.18 -25.35 -12.82
CA PRO A 292 15.04 -24.18 -12.67
C PRO A 292 14.24 -22.88 -12.58
N LEU A 293 14.68 -21.94 -11.73
CA LEU A 293 14.03 -20.64 -11.52
C LEU A 293 13.75 -19.89 -12.83
N LEU A 294 14.71 -19.88 -13.76
CA LEU A 294 14.60 -19.20 -15.05
C LEU A 294 13.41 -19.66 -15.90
N LYS A 295 12.96 -20.91 -15.71
CA LYS A 295 11.89 -21.57 -16.46
C LYS A 295 10.56 -21.62 -15.71
N ARG A 296 10.49 -21.06 -14.50
CA ARG A 296 9.25 -21.03 -13.70
C ARG A 296 8.29 -19.99 -14.25
N GLU A 297 7.02 -20.40 -14.33
CA GLU A 297 5.94 -19.60 -14.93
C GLU A 297 5.20 -18.83 -13.84
N PHE A 298 5.25 -17.51 -13.92
CA PHE A 298 4.55 -16.60 -13.03
C PHE A 298 3.33 -16.00 -13.73
N ALA A 299 2.23 -15.87 -12.99
CA ALA A 299 0.96 -15.34 -13.44
C ALA A 299 0.42 -14.29 -12.44
N ASP A 300 -0.77 -13.76 -12.74
CA ASP A 300 -1.43 -12.70 -11.96
C ASP A 300 -1.52 -13.03 -10.46
N GLY A 301 -1.27 -12.03 -9.60
CA GLY A 301 -1.38 -12.19 -8.15
C GLY A 301 -2.82 -12.38 -7.68
N GLY A 302 -3.80 -11.87 -8.43
CA GLY A 302 -5.22 -11.95 -8.14
C GLY A 302 -5.79 -13.37 -8.14
N TYR A 303 -5.01 -14.37 -8.57
CA TYR A 303 -5.31 -15.79 -8.35
C TYR A 303 -5.44 -16.15 -6.87
N LEU A 304 -4.59 -15.57 -6.01
CA LEU A 304 -4.43 -16.00 -4.63
C LEU A 304 -4.33 -14.85 -3.63
N ASP A 305 -4.02 -13.64 -4.07
CA ASP A 305 -3.84 -12.45 -3.22
C ASP A 305 -4.26 -11.18 -3.98
N ASN A 306 -5.58 -11.01 -4.16
CA ASN A 306 -6.14 -9.86 -4.89
C ASN A 306 -6.32 -8.61 -4.00
N ARG A 307 -6.17 -8.76 -2.69
CA ARG A 307 -6.36 -7.71 -1.68
C ARG A 307 -5.21 -7.74 -0.67
N PRO A 308 -4.01 -7.25 -1.04
CA PRO A 308 -2.75 -7.54 -0.32
C PRO A 308 -2.53 -6.73 0.97
N PHE A 309 -3.50 -6.69 1.88
CA PHE A 309 -3.38 -5.94 3.14
C PHE A 309 -2.30 -6.50 4.06
N GLY A 310 -2.17 -7.83 4.14
CA GLY A 310 -1.19 -8.49 5.01
C GLY A 310 0.23 -7.91 4.85
N HIS A 311 0.67 -7.66 3.61
CA HIS A 311 1.96 -7.06 3.33
C HIS A 311 2.07 -5.61 3.83
N ALA A 312 1.06 -4.78 3.61
CA ALA A 312 1.04 -3.41 4.10
C ALA A 312 1.03 -3.34 5.63
N ILE A 313 0.21 -4.17 6.29
CA ILE A 313 0.10 -4.22 7.76
C ILE A 313 1.44 -4.65 8.40
N GLN A 314 2.08 -5.70 7.85
CA GLN A 314 3.39 -6.13 8.32
C GLN A 314 4.44 -5.02 8.16
N ALA A 315 4.43 -4.30 7.04
CA ALA A 315 5.35 -3.20 6.81
C ALA A 315 5.10 -2.01 7.76
N ILE A 316 3.83 -1.71 8.09
CA ILE A 316 3.48 -0.70 9.11
C ILE A 316 4.06 -1.12 10.46
N HIS A 317 4.02 -2.40 10.80
CA HIS A 317 4.58 -2.89 12.06
C HIS A 317 6.12 -2.81 12.12
N ALA A 318 6.80 -2.92 10.98
CA ALA A 318 8.25 -2.85 10.91
C ALA A 318 8.80 -1.42 10.73
N ARG A 319 7.95 -0.42 10.44
CA ARG A 319 8.41 0.93 10.09
C ARG A 319 8.85 1.72 11.33
N GLU A 320 9.99 2.39 11.20
CA GLU A 320 10.59 3.22 12.26
C GLU A 320 10.07 4.67 12.20
N ALA A 321 9.96 5.31 13.36
CA ALA A 321 9.52 6.71 13.49
C ALA A 321 10.54 7.54 14.29
N TYR A 322 11.11 8.56 13.65
CA TYR A 322 12.10 9.48 14.26
C TYR A 322 11.50 10.83 14.66
N CYS A 323 10.24 11.05 14.29
CA CYS A 323 9.47 12.27 14.52
C CYS A 323 8.03 11.91 14.93
N PRO A 324 7.17 12.87 15.29
CA PRO A 324 5.74 12.66 15.38
C PRO A 324 5.18 12.09 14.08
N VAL A 325 4.45 10.97 14.17
CA VAL A 325 3.81 10.31 13.02
C VAL A 325 2.31 10.09 13.27
N SER A 326 1.46 10.40 12.29
CA SER A 326 0.09 9.89 12.17
C SER A 326 0.00 8.92 11.01
N ARG A 327 -0.66 7.77 11.21
CA ARG A 327 -0.65 6.66 10.24
C ARG A 327 -2.05 6.43 9.67
N LYS A 328 -2.16 6.45 8.35
CA LYS A 328 -3.39 6.21 7.59
C LYS A 328 -3.17 5.04 6.61
N LEU A 329 -4.15 4.16 6.50
CA LEU A 329 -4.20 3.07 5.52
C LEU A 329 -5.29 3.41 4.50
N LEU A 330 -4.90 3.67 3.26
CA LEU A 330 -5.79 3.91 2.13
C LEU A 330 -5.88 2.63 1.32
N PHE A 331 -7.09 2.12 1.06
CA PHE A 331 -7.27 1.04 0.11
C PHE A 331 -8.15 1.48 -1.05
N ILE A 332 -7.78 1.07 -2.26
CA ILE A 332 -8.46 1.46 -3.49
C ILE A 332 -9.32 0.30 -3.96
N ASP A 333 -10.62 0.55 -4.03
CA ASP A 333 -11.63 -0.42 -4.41
C ASP A 333 -12.47 0.16 -5.55
N PRO A 334 -12.12 -0.13 -6.82
CA PRO A 334 -12.73 0.55 -7.96
C PRO A 334 -14.14 0.02 -8.30
N VAL A 335 -14.51 -1.17 -7.81
CA VAL A 335 -15.87 -1.75 -7.95
C VAL A 335 -16.34 -2.25 -6.60
N PRO A 336 -16.76 -1.36 -5.69
CA PRO A 336 -17.26 -1.77 -4.40
C PRO A 336 -18.58 -2.53 -4.56
N GLU A 337 -18.76 -3.63 -3.81
CA GLU A 337 -20.05 -4.33 -3.72
C GLU A 337 -21.10 -3.41 -3.08
N THR A 338 -22.30 -3.35 -3.68
CA THR A 338 -23.39 -2.48 -3.19
C THR A 338 -24.43 -3.29 -2.43
N GLN A 339 -25.10 -2.64 -1.47
CA GLN A 339 -26.11 -3.30 -0.62
C GLN A 339 -27.32 -3.79 -1.43
N ASP A 340 -27.60 -3.15 -2.58
CA ASP A 340 -28.70 -3.49 -3.49
C ASP A 340 -28.44 -4.76 -4.32
N ASP A 341 -27.19 -5.21 -4.44
CA ASP A 341 -26.84 -6.47 -5.12
C ASP A 341 -27.42 -7.71 -4.39
N ILE A 342 -27.80 -7.56 -3.12
CA ILE A 342 -28.36 -8.63 -2.27
C ILE A 342 -29.87 -8.84 -2.55
N GLY A 343 -30.55 -7.86 -3.16
CA GLY A 343 -32.01 -7.84 -3.31
C GLY A 343 -32.56 -8.43 -4.62
N GLN A 344 -31.76 -8.52 -5.68
CA GLN A 344 -32.19 -9.18 -6.91
C GLN A 344 -31.85 -10.66 -6.84
N MET A 345 -32.87 -11.52 -6.68
CA MET A 345 -32.78 -12.95 -7.05
C MET A 345 -32.47 -13.06 -8.56
N GLN A 346 -31.25 -12.78 -8.97
CA GLN A 346 -30.77 -13.09 -10.31
C GLN A 346 -30.55 -14.59 -10.36
N GLU A 347 -31.26 -15.28 -11.26
CA GLU A 347 -31.06 -16.71 -11.51
C GLU A 347 -29.55 -17.03 -11.64
N ILE A 348 -29.07 -17.91 -10.76
CA ILE A 348 -27.71 -18.42 -10.84
C ILE A 348 -27.67 -19.45 -11.97
N SER A 349 -27.51 -18.98 -13.20
CA SER A 349 -27.25 -19.85 -14.34
C SER A 349 -25.98 -20.67 -14.10
N PHE A 350 -25.97 -21.95 -14.50
CA PHE A 350 -24.78 -22.82 -14.47
C PHE A 350 -23.53 -22.16 -15.08
N VAL A 351 -23.73 -21.30 -16.10
CA VAL A 351 -22.68 -20.52 -16.76
C VAL A 351 -22.19 -19.36 -15.88
N LYS A 352 -23.09 -18.71 -15.13
CA LYS A 352 -22.72 -17.64 -14.19
C LYS A 352 -22.00 -18.21 -12.95
N ASN A 353 -22.42 -19.38 -12.50
CA ASN A 353 -21.75 -20.12 -11.42
C ASN A 353 -20.33 -20.57 -11.81
N SER A 354 -20.11 -20.97 -13.06
CA SER A 354 -18.77 -21.36 -13.56
C SER A 354 -17.83 -20.18 -13.82
N VAL A 355 -18.36 -18.99 -14.12
CA VAL A 355 -17.61 -17.72 -14.16
C VAL A 355 -17.21 -17.30 -12.74
N LEU A 356 -18.17 -17.27 -11.81
CA LEU A 356 -17.89 -17.01 -10.39
C LEU A 356 -16.88 -18.03 -9.84
N ALA A 357 -16.99 -19.31 -10.21
CA ALA A 357 -16.06 -20.36 -9.81
C ALA A 357 -14.63 -20.20 -10.35
N SER A 358 -14.48 -19.48 -11.46
CA SER A 358 -13.21 -19.30 -12.17
C SER A 358 -12.54 -17.94 -11.88
N PHE A 359 -13.31 -16.91 -11.50
CA PHE A 359 -12.81 -15.56 -11.25
C PHE A 359 -13.00 -15.05 -9.82
N ALA A 360 -13.92 -15.64 -9.03
CA ALA A 360 -14.31 -15.11 -7.71
C ALA A 360 -14.23 -16.13 -6.56
N LEU A 361 -14.54 -17.41 -6.79
CA LEU A 361 -14.64 -18.41 -5.71
C LEU A 361 -13.31 -19.03 -5.24
N PRO A 362 -12.24 -19.20 -6.05
CA PRO A 362 -11.01 -19.82 -5.54
C PRO A 362 -10.20 -18.94 -4.58
N GLY A 363 -10.60 -17.68 -4.37
CA GLY A 363 -9.84 -16.71 -3.59
C GLY A 363 -10.62 -15.45 -3.24
N TYR A 364 -11.92 -15.57 -2.88
CA TYR A 364 -12.61 -14.46 -2.23
C TYR A 364 -11.98 -14.22 -0.85
N GLU A 365 -10.86 -13.50 -0.83
CA GLU A 365 -10.21 -13.11 0.40
C GLU A 365 -11.08 -12.05 1.08
N THR A 366 -11.67 -12.45 2.20
CA THR A 366 -12.39 -11.53 3.07
C THR A 366 -11.38 -10.64 3.77
N ILE A 367 -11.24 -9.39 3.31
CA ILE A 367 -10.48 -8.34 4.03
C ILE A 367 -11.02 -8.07 5.43
N ARG A 368 -12.20 -8.61 5.75
CA ARG A 368 -12.81 -8.53 7.07
C ARG A 368 -11.84 -8.99 8.15
N GLU A 369 -11.17 -10.12 7.98
CA GLU A 369 -10.27 -10.64 9.02
C GLU A 369 -9.08 -9.70 9.28
N GLU A 370 -8.49 -9.14 8.21
CA GLU A 370 -7.35 -8.22 8.28
C GLU A 370 -7.75 -6.85 8.83
N ILE A 371 -8.89 -6.30 8.39
CA ILE A 371 -9.44 -5.04 8.91
C ILE A 371 -9.88 -5.20 10.36
N ASP A 372 -10.52 -6.32 10.72
CA ASP A 372 -10.92 -6.61 12.10
C ASP A 372 -9.70 -6.87 12.98
N ALA A 373 -8.62 -7.46 12.46
CA ALA A 373 -7.34 -7.52 13.17
C ALA A 373 -6.77 -6.13 13.43
N LEU A 374 -6.79 -5.23 12.44
CA LEU A 374 -6.33 -3.85 12.60
C LEU A 374 -7.22 -3.03 13.56
N ARG A 375 -8.54 -3.22 13.53
CA ARG A 375 -9.49 -2.62 14.49
C ARG A 375 -9.27 -3.14 15.90
N ARG A 376 -9.13 -4.46 16.08
CA ARG A 376 -8.79 -5.08 17.38
C ARG A 376 -7.49 -4.50 17.92
N ARG A 377 -6.48 -4.34 17.07
CA ARG A 377 -5.22 -3.67 17.42
C ARG A 377 -5.43 -2.23 17.89
N ASN A 378 -6.20 -1.43 17.15
CA ASN A 378 -6.48 -0.04 17.53
C ASN A 378 -7.20 0.04 18.89
N ASN A 379 -8.25 -0.76 19.07
CA ASN A 379 -9.00 -0.82 20.33
C ASN A 379 -8.10 -1.26 21.50
N TRP A 380 -7.16 -2.18 21.25
CA TRP A 380 -6.17 -2.58 22.24
C TRP A 380 -5.22 -1.43 22.60
N ILE A 381 -4.70 -0.69 21.61
CA ILE A 381 -3.85 0.48 21.86
C ILE A 381 -4.60 1.53 22.69
N ASP A 382 -5.87 1.81 22.37
CA ASP A 382 -6.70 2.75 23.12
C ASP A 382 -6.93 2.25 24.56
N THR A 383 -7.16 0.94 24.73
CA THR A 383 -7.28 0.31 26.05
C THR A 383 -5.98 0.44 26.86
N VAL A 384 -4.83 0.17 26.24
CA VAL A 384 -3.52 0.29 26.88
C VAL A 384 -3.25 1.73 27.29
N ASN A 385 -3.54 2.72 26.44
CA ASN A 385 -3.38 4.13 26.80
C ASN A 385 -4.29 4.51 27.99
N ASN A 386 -5.56 4.09 27.97
CA ASN A 386 -6.48 4.34 29.10
C ASN A 386 -6.04 3.65 30.41
N ILE A 387 -5.37 2.50 30.32
CA ILE A 387 -4.79 1.82 31.49
C ILE A 387 -3.56 2.57 31.99
N LEU A 388 -2.69 3.02 31.08
CA LEU A 388 -1.50 3.81 31.42
C LEU A 388 -1.90 5.10 32.14
N ASP A 389 -2.88 5.84 31.63
CA ASP A 389 -3.35 7.09 32.25
C ASP A 389 -3.79 6.88 33.71
N LYS A 390 -4.35 5.70 34.05
CA LYS A 390 -4.75 5.36 35.42
C LYS A 390 -3.60 4.87 36.30
N LEU A 391 -2.63 4.17 35.72
CA LEU A 391 -1.47 3.64 36.44
C LEU A 391 -0.36 4.68 36.62
N ASP A 392 -0.36 5.74 35.81
CA ASP A 392 0.59 6.83 35.93
C ASP A 392 0.51 7.49 37.32
N GLU A 393 -0.67 7.66 37.92
CA GLU A 393 -0.80 8.16 39.30
C GLU A 393 -0.04 7.30 40.32
N GLN A 394 -0.15 5.98 40.22
CA GLN A 394 0.55 5.05 41.12
C GLN A 394 2.06 5.04 40.86
N ASN A 395 2.48 5.10 39.60
CA ASN A 395 3.88 5.18 39.20
C ASN A 395 4.50 6.50 39.71
N ILE A 396 3.79 7.62 39.59
CA ILE A 396 4.21 8.93 40.10
C ILE A 396 4.34 8.88 41.62
N ALA A 397 3.38 8.30 42.35
CA ALA A 397 3.45 8.17 43.80
C ALA A 397 4.67 7.34 44.26
N THR A 398 4.93 6.23 43.55
CA THR A 398 6.12 5.38 43.79
C THR A 398 7.39 6.18 43.52
N LEU A 399 7.46 6.89 42.40
CA LEU A 399 8.60 7.73 42.02
C LEU A 399 8.84 8.85 43.04
N LYS A 400 7.80 9.51 43.54
CA LYS A 400 7.90 10.51 44.63
C LYS A 400 8.53 9.89 45.88
N THR A 401 8.11 8.69 46.27
CA THR A 401 8.67 7.98 47.43
C THR A 401 10.17 7.67 47.25
N ILE A 402 10.58 7.27 46.04
CA ILE A 402 12.00 7.03 45.72
C ILE A 402 12.81 8.34 45.77
N ILE A 403 12.26 9.42 45.20
CA ILE A 403 12.87 10.75 45.22
C ILE A 403 13.04 11.25 46.66
N GLU A 404 12.02 11.11 47.51
CA GLU A 404 12.08 11.46 48.93
C GLU A 404 13.19 10.69 49.66
N LYS A 405 13.29 9.38 49.42
CA LYS A 405 14.35 8.56 50.02
C LYS A 405 15.75 9.06 49.62
N HIS A 406 15.98 9.31 48.33
CA HIS A 406 17.27 9.81 47.85
C HIS A 406 17.56 11.26 48.32
N PHE A 407 16.52 12.07 48.52
CA PHE A 407 16.66 13.41 49.09
C PHE A 407 17.11 13.36 50.55
N LEU A 408 16.53 12.45 51.36
CA LEU A 408 16.96 12.24 52.75
C LEU A 408 18.41 11.74 52.83
N GLU A 409 18.80 10.79 51.98
CA GLU A 409 20.20 10.34 51.86
C GLU A 409 21.16 11.47 51.46
N PHE A 410 20.69 12.42 50.63
CA PHE A 410 21.46 13.62 50.31
C PHE A 410 21.59 14.58 51.50
N GLN A 411 20.57 14.69 52.35
CA GLN A 411 20.59 15.53 53.55
C GLN A 411 21.56 15.03 54.62
N ASP A 412 21.72 13.71 54.77
CA ASP A 412 22.59 13.11 55.80
C ASP A 412 24.11 13.16 55.49
N LYS A 413 24.55 13.82 54.40
CA LYS A 413 25.98 13.95 54.04
C LYS A 413 26.72 15.05 54.82
N PRO A 414 27.96 14.82 55.30
CA PRO A 414 28.67 15.64 56.30
C PRO A 414 29.25 16.98 55.80
N GLU A 415 28.80 17.55 54.69
CA GLU A 415 29.31 18.85 54.22
C GLU A 415 28.79 20.01 55.11
N PRO A 416 29.56 21.10 55.31
CA PRO A 416 29.15 22.23 56.14
C PRO A 416 27.97 22.96 55.48
N ARG A 417 26.79 22.88 56.10
CA ARG A 417 25.54 23.50 55.61
C ARG A 417 25.04 24.57 56.59
N PRO A 418 24.39 25.64 56.09
CA PRO A 418 23.96 26.76 56.92
C PRO A 418 22.76 26.38 57.81
N GLY A 419 23.04 26.11 59.09
CA GLY A 419 22.05 26.13 60.18
C GLY A 419 21.19 24.87 60.35
N ASN A 420 20.65 24.69 61.57
CA ASN A 420 19.72 23.62 61.93
C ASN A 420 18.42 23.73 61.11
N VAL A 421 18.34 23.00 60.01
CA VAL A 421 17.11 22.83 59.21
C VAL A 421 16.23 21.76 59.86
N ASP A 422 14.98 22.08 60.15
CA ASP A 422 14.00 21.15 60.71
C ASP A 422 13.61 20.10 59.66
N ARG A 423 14.02 18.84 59.90
CA ARG A 423 13.85 17.69 59.00
C ARG A 423 12.38 17.35 58.71
N THR A 424 11.43 17.81 59.53
CA THR A 424 9.99 17.55 59.33
C THR A 424 9.30 18.49 58.33
N ILE A 425 9.89 19.63 57.99
CA ILE A 425 9.29 20.67 57.12
C ILE A 425 9.77 20.56 55.65
N ALA A 426 10.77 19.71 55.36
CA ALA A 426 11.38 19.60 54.03
C ALA A 426 10.55 18.79 53.00
N LYS A 427 9.73 17.83 53.45
CA LYS A 427 8.93 16.95 52.58
C LYS A 427 7.90 17.67 51.69
N PRO A 428 7.11 18.65 52.18
CA PRO A 428 6.09 19.34 51.38
C PRO A 428 6.62 20.25 50.26
N ARG A 429 7.93 20.57 50.23
CA ARG A 429 8.51 21.53 49.27
C ARG A 429 9.35 20.91 48.15
N LEU A 430 9.75 19.64 48.26
CA LEU A 430 10.49 18.92 47.21
C LEU A 430 9.71 18.84 45.88
N PHE A 431 8.39 18.80 46.02
CA PHE A 431 7.41 18.75 44.94
C PHE A 431 6.62 20.07 44.80
N ALA A 432 7.07 21.16 45.41
CA ALA A 432 6.45 22.49 45.26
C ALA A 432 6.97 23.24 44.01
N LEU A 433 6.23 24.28 43.61
CA LEU A 433 6.56 25.11 42.45
C LEU A 433 7.83 25.96 42.68
N PRO A 434 8.75 26.01 41.70
CA PRO A 434 9.89 26.91 41.79
C PRO A 434 9.50 28.37 41.48
N SER A 435 10.01 29.30 42.30
CA SER A 435 9.82 30.74 42.05
C SER A 435 10.66 31.19 40.84
N PRO A 436 10.07 31.87 39.84
CA PRO A 436 10.76 32.25 38.60
C PRO A 436 11.78 33.40 38.77
N ASP A 437 11.83 34.07 39.91
CA ASP A 437 12.74 35.19 40.16
C ASP A 437 13.28 35.14 41.61
N PRO A 438 14.56 34.79 41.81
CA PRO A 438 15.16 34.78 43.16
C PRO A 438 15.21 36.17 43.79
N ALA A 439 15.05 37.25 43.03
CA ALA A 439 15.04 38.62 43.53
C ALA A 439 13.66 39.13 43.96
N LYS A 440 12.58 38.38 43.68
CA LYS A 440 11.18 38.74 44.02
C LYS A 440 10.47 37.74 44.92
N ALA A 441 11.21 36.82 45.55
CA ALA A 441 10.65 35.99 46.61
C ALA A 441 10.17 36.90 47.76
N ASP A 442 8.86 36.90 47.98
CA ASP A 442 8.17 37.77 48.93
C ASP A 442 8.76 37.62 50.34
N ASN A 443 9.04 38.75 51.02
CA ASN A 443 9.63 38.85 52.37
C ASN A 443 8.67 38.40 53.49
N SER A 444 7.79 37.43 53.22
CA SER A 444 7.03 36.75 54.26
C SER A 444 7.93 35.72 54.95
N ALA A 445 7.83 35.60 56.27
CA ALA A 445 8.79 34.97 57.19
C ALA A 445 8.99 33.42 57.07
N ASN A 446 9.05 32.88 55.85
CA ASN A 446 9.39 31.50 55.53
C ASN A 446 10.82 31.42 54.95
N SER A 447 11.71 30.66 55.59
CA SER A 447 13.17 30.67 55.39
C SER A 447 13.67 30.55 53.92
N PRO A 448 14.51 31.48 53.42
CA PRO A 448 15.19 31.41 52.11
C PRO A 448 16.17 30.22 51.96
N ALA A 449 16.69 29.70 53.07
CA ALA A 449 17.73 28.65 53.05
C ALA A 449 17.21 27.28 52.58
N HIS A 450 15.90 27.02 52.67
CA HIS A 450 15.32 25.71 52.38
C HIS A 450 14.96 25.53 50.89
N ASP A 451 14.51 26.60 50.23
CA ASP A 451 14.34 26.62 48.77
C ASP A 451 15.70 26.51 48.06
N GLU A 452 16.77 27.00 48.72
CA GLU A 452 18.14 26.79 48.30
C GLU A 452 18.57 25.31 48.41
N GLU A 453 18.15 24.56 49.45
CA GLU A 453 18.47 23.12 49.57
C GLU A 453 17.82 22.25 48.47
N VAL A 454 16.54 22.47 48.17
CA VAL A 454 15.85 21.75 47.08
C VAL A 454 16.50 22.08 45.74
N ARG A 455 16.83 23.36 45.52
CA ARG A 455 17.56 23.80 44.32
C ARG A 455 18.97 23.20 44.26
N LEU A 456 19.68 23.10 45.38
CA LEU A 456 20.99 22.45 45.49
C LEU A 456 20.90 20.95 45.25
N PHE A 457 19.84 20.27 45.68
CA PHE A 457 19.61 18.86 45.38
C PHE A 457 19.46 18.64 43.87
N TRP A 458 18.54 19.35 43.20
CA TRP A 458 18.35 19.20 41.76
C TRP A 458 19.55 19.69 40.95
N LYS A 459 20.25 20.73 41.44
CA LYS A 459 21.55 21.14 40.90
C LYS A 459 22.60 20.06 41.08
N ASN A 460 22.66 19.38 42.23
CA ASN A 460 23.60 18.28 42.46
C ASN A 460 23.29 17.08 41.55
N VAL A 461 22.01 16.74 41.37
CA VAL A 461 21.57 15.73 40.39
C VAL A 461 22.03 16.10 38.98
N SER A 462 21.91 17.37 38.58
CA SER A 462 22.31 17.87 37.25
C SER A 462 23.77 18.29 37.08
N SER A 463 24.58 18.29 38.16
CA SER A 463 25.99 18.75 38.15
C SER A 463 27.02 17.74 38.67
N LYS A 464 26.60 16.60 39.22
CA LYS A 464 27.54 15.58 39.73
C LYS A 464 28.51 15.16 38.62
N LYS A 465 29.77 15.59 38.80
CA LYS A 465 30.92 15.45 37.88
C LYS A 465 30.92 14.11 37.16
N SER A 466 30.77 14.25 35.86
CA SER A 466 30.93 13.34 34.75
C SER A 466 32.03 12.27 34.88
N ALA A 467 33.07 12.41 35.71
CA ALA A 467 34.23 11.51 35.76
C ALA A 467 33.97 10.10 36.33
N GLU A 468 33.15 9.96 37.38
CA GLU A 468 32.81 8.64 37.98
C GLU A 468 31.74 7.89 37.20
N LYS A 469 30.84 8.63 36.53
CA LYS A 469 29.79 8.04 35.67
C LYS A 469 30.29 7.70 34.26
N LEU A 470 31.26 8.46 33.72
CA LEU A 470 31.97 8.13 32.47
C LEU A 470 32.81 6.85 32.60
N THR A 471 33.42 6.60 33.76
CA THR A 471 34.13 5.33 34.06
C THR A 471 33.16 4.17 34.28
N ALA A 472 31.98 4.40 34.87
CA ALA A 472 30.95 3.36 34.94
C ALA A 472 30.50 2.90 33.55
N CYS A 473 30.33 3.81 32.57
CA CYS A 473 29.97 3.48 31.18
C CYS A 473 31.14 2.94 30.33
N SER A 474 32.38 3.05 30.80
CA SER A 474 33.58 2.60 30.08
C SER A 474 34.55 1.89 31.02
N THR A 475 34.47 0.55 31.14
CA THR A 475 35.63 -0.37 31.32
C THR A 475 35.21 -1.85 31.51
N ILE A 476 36.03 -2.74 30.93
CA ILE A 476 36.27 -4.16 31.32
C ILE A 476 37.44 -4.09 32.34
N PRO A 477 37.56 -5.00 33.34
CA PRO A 477 38.02 -4.65 34.69
C PRO A 477 39.52 -4.39 34.75
N ALA A 478 39.92 -3.41 35.57
CA ALA A 478 41.18 -3.46 36.27
C ALA A 478 40.85 -3.82 37.72
N GLU A 479 41.48 -4.89 38.20
CA GLU A 479 41.51 -5.26 39.60
C GLU A 479 42.01 -4.07 40.46
N GLU A 480 41.64 -4.13 41.74
CA GLU A 480 42.11 -3.31 42.87
C GLU A 480 41.36 -2.02 43.26
N LYS A 481 40.61 -2.18 44.37
CA LYS A 481 40.54 -1.31 45.55
C LYS A 481 40.20 0.18 45.35
N ARG A 482 38.98 0.56 45.76
CA ARG A 482 38.78 1.58 46.83
C ARG A 482 37.30 1.70 47.25
N SER A 483 37.11 1.65 48.57
CA SER A 483 35.96 2.04 49.41
C SER A 483 34.66 2.40 48.68
N ASP A 484 33.78 1.40 48.61
CA ASP A 484 32.39 1.47 48.15
C ASP A 484 31.49 2.13 49.21
N GLU A 485 31.05 3.36 49.00
CA GLU A 485 29.94 3.95 49.78
C GLU A 485 29.30 5.15 49.05
N GLU A 486 28.84 4.97 47.80
CA GLU A 486 28.15 6.06 47.07
C GLU A 486 27.06 5.56 46.11
N LEU A 487 25.79 5.77 46.48
CA LEU A 487 24.52 5.51 45.75
C LEU A 487 24.38 4.07 45.19
N PRO A 488 23.21 3.41 45.35
CA PRO A 488 23.02 2.07 44.78
C PRO A 488 23.24 2.13 43.27
N LYS A 489 24.26 1.42 42.77
CA LYS A 489 24.45 1.19 41.33
C LYS A 489 23.20 0.46 40.83
N TYR A 490 22.23 1.20 40.31
CA TYR A 490 20.95 0.67 39.81
C TYR A 490 21.17 -0.51 38.83
N ASP A 491 22.22 -0.41 38.02
CA ASP A 491 22.68 -1.42 37.06
C ASP A 491 23.19 -2.74 37.66
N SER A 492 23.60 -2.76 38.94
CA SER A 492 24.08 -3.96 39.63
C SER A 492 23.06 -4.56 40.57
N LYS A 493 21.88 -3.93 40.73
CA LYS A 493 20.81 -4.50 41.56
C LYS A 493 20.36 -5.85 41.03
N ASP A 494 20.01 -6.76 41.92
CA ASP A 494 19.37 -8.03 41.56
C ASP A 494 17.84 -7.89 41.46
N LEU A 495 17.14 -8.95 41.06
CA LEU A 495 15.68 -8.92 40.88
C LEU A 495 14.94 -8.58 42.19
N GLY A 496 15.42 -9.07 43.34
CA GLY A 496 14.80 -8.80 44.64
C GLY A 496 14.87 -7.32 44.98
N GLU A 497 16.06 -6.72 44.85
CA GLU A 497 16.28 -5.29 45.09
C GLU A 497 15.48 -4.41 44.11
N MET A 498 15.31 -4.85 42.87
CA MET A 498 14.47 -4.16 41.89
C MET A 498 13.00 -4.21 42.25
N VAL A 499 12.50 -5.37 42.69
CA VAL A 499 11.12 -5.53 43.16
C VAL A 499 10.85 -4.71 44.41
N GLU A 500 11.81 -4.62 45.34
CA GLU A 500 11.70 -3.73 46.50
C GLU A 500 11.66 -2.25 46.09
N THR A 501 12.41 -1.87 45.04
CA THR A 501 12.49 -0.48 44.59
C THR A 501 11.28 -0.06 43.75
N LEU A 502 10.84 -0.91 42.83
CA LEU A 502 9.85 -0.58 41.78
C LEU A 502 8.50 -1.27 41.98
N GLY A 503 8.38 -2.12 43.00
CA GLY A 503 7.18 -2.87 43.34
C GLY A 503 7.08 -4.25 42.66
N SER A 504 6.10 -5.03 43.11
CA SER A 504 5.87 -6.42 42.67
C SER A 504 5.53 -6.57 41.18
N GLY A 505 5.05 -5.51 40.52
CA GLY A 505 4.80 -5.50 39.08
C GLY A 505 6.07 -5.68 38.25
N TYR A 506 7.24 -5.35 38.81
CA TYR A 506 8.52 -5.43 38.11
C TYR A 506 8.89 -6.86 37.70
N THR A 507 8.46 -7.90 38.44
CA THR A 507 8.80 -9.29 38.13
C THR A 507 8.32 -9.72 36.75
N ALA A 508 7.06 -9.41 36.41
CA ALA A 508 6.50 -9.76 35.10
C ALA A 508 7.19 -9.00 33.97
N TYR A 509 7.47 -7.71 34.19
CA TYR A 509 8.24 -6.87 33.28
C TYR A 509 9.65 -7.43 33.04
N HIS A 510 10.36 -7.79 34.10
CA HIS A 510 11.72 -8.32 34.04
C HIS A 510 11.82 -9.55 33.14
N TYR A 511 10.97 -10.56 33.36
CA TYR A 511 11.01 -11.78 32.56
C TYR A 511 10.54 -11.58 31.11
N THR A 512 9.57 -10.69 30.89
CA THR A 512 9.13 -10.29 29.56
C THR A 512 10.27 -9.63 28.78
N ARG A 513 10.96 -8.67 29.42
CA ARG A 513 12.12 -7.97 28.88
C ARG A 513 13.28 -8.94 28.61
N LEU A 514 13.51 -9.87 29.53
CA LEU A 514 14.54 -10.92 29.41
C LEU A 514 14.30 -11.83 28.22
N SER A 515 13.07 -12.30 28.02
CA SER A 515 12.70 -13.13 26.86
C SER A 515 12.90 -12.38 25.55
N ASN A 516 12.31 -11.19 25.44
CA ASN A 516 12.40 -10.37 24.22
C ASN A 516 13.85 -10.05 23.84
N GLN A 517 14.67 -9.71 24.84
CA GLN A 517 16.08 -9.40 24.61
C GLN A 517 16.86 -10.65 24.16
N THR A 518 16.58 -11.81 24.74
CA THR A 518 17.22 -13.08 24.36
C THR A 518 16.88 -13.44 22.91
N ASP A 519 15.60 -13.35 22.54
CA ASP A 519 15.13 -13.62 21.18
C ASP A 519 15.73 -12.65 20.16
N GLN A 520 15.84 -11.36 20.51
CA GLN A 520 16.44 -10.36 19.65
C GLN A 520 17.93 -10.66 19.38
N LEU A 521 18.70 -11.06 20.39
CA LEU A 521 20.10 -11.43 20.21
C LEU A 521 20.25 -12.69 19.34
N ALA A 522 19.39 -13.69 19.54
CA ALA A 522 19.34 -14.85 18.67
C ALA A 522 19.05 -14.46 17.22
N GLN A 523 18.06 -13.59 16.98
CA GLN A 523 17.75 -13.10 15.64
C GLN A 523 18.91 -12.34 14.99
N MET A 524 19.62 -11.48 15.73
CA MET A 524 20.81 -10.80 15.22
C MET A 524 21.89 -11.79 14.77
N ILE A 525 22.10 -12.86 15.53
CA ILE A 525 23.06 -13.92 15.16
C ILE A 525 22.54 -14.70 13.94
N ILE A 526 21.27 -15.12 13.93
CA ILE A 526 20.65 -15.85 12.82
C ILE A 526 20.74 -15.06 11.51
N ARG A 527 20.46 -13.75 11.55
CA ARG A 527 20.60 -12.82 10.42
C ARG A 527 22.06 -12.69 9.98
N ALA A 528 22.98 -12.50 10.92
CA ALA A 528 24.42 -12.45 10.63
C ALA A 528 24.96 -13.76 10.02
N MET A 529 24.37 -14.92 10.36
CA MET A 529 24.66 -16.22 9.75
C MET A 529 24.04 -16.38 8.35
N ASN A 530 23.13 -15.47 7.95
CA ASN A 530 22.26 -15.62 6.79
C ASN A 530 21.46 -16.95 6.86
N ALA A 531 20.86 -17.20 8.04
CA ALA A 531 20.19 -18.46 8.39
C ALA A 531 18.71 -18.27 8.77
N GLU A 532 18.10 -17.10 8.53
CA GLU A 532 16.69 -16.82 8.88
C GLU A 532 15.71 -17.88 8.34
N ARG A 533 16.02 -18.42 7.15
CA ARG A 533 15.14 -19.37 6.44
C ARG A 533 15.54 -20.83 6.68
N ARG A 534 16.42 -21.08 7.66
CA ARG A 534 16.84 -22.41 8.12
C ARG A 534 16.28 -22.64 9.52
N PRO A 535 15.03 -23.12 9.66
CA PRO A 535 14.37 -23.26 10.96
C PRO A 535 15.13 -24.22 11.89
N ASP A 536 15.85 -25.18 11.32
CA ASP A 536 16.77 -26.08 12.02
C ASP A 536 17.93 -25.34 12.69
N ILE A 537 18.59 -24.43 11.96
CA ILE A 537 19.71 -23.62 12.50
C ILE A 537 19.17 -22.54 13.44
N ALA A 538 18.07 -21.88 13.08
CA ALA A 538 17.47 -20.84 13.90
C ALA A 538 17.10 -21.35 15.30
N LYS A 539 16.47 -22.53 15.39
CA LYS A 539 16.14 -23.16 16.67
C LYS A 539 17.39 -23.43 17.52
N VAL A 540 18.45 -23.97 16.91
CA VAL A 540 19.73 -24.24 17.58
C VAL A 540 20.36 -22.95 18.12
N VAL A 541 20.39 -21.88 17.32
CA VAL A 541 20.94 -20.57 17.74
C VAL A 541 20.14 -19.99 18.91
N THR A 542 18.80 -20.02 18.84
CA THR A 542 17.94 -19.57 19.95
C THR A 542 18.24 -20.32 21.25
N GLN A 543 18.43 -21.63 21.17
CA GLN A 543 18.82 -22.44 22.33
C GLN A 543 20.22 -22.11 22.85
N ILE A 544 21.21 -21.95 21.96
CA ILE A 544 22.59 -21.56 22.34
C ILE A 544 22.58 -20.24 23.13
N VAL A 545 21.89 -19.22 22.60
CA VAL A 545 21.83 -17.90 23.25
C VAL A 545 21.09 -17.98 24.59
N THR A 546 20.03 -18.79 24.66
CA THR A 546 19.28 -19.02 25.90
C THR A 546 20.13 -19.70 26.97
N ALA A 547 20.85 -20.77 26.60
CA ALA A 547 21.75 -21.50 27.50
C ALA A 547 22.91 -20.61 27.96
N TRP A 548 23.56 -19.91 27.02
CA TRP A 548 24.65 -18.98 27.32
C TRP A 548 24.21 -17.91 28.32
N ARG A 549 23.03 -17.31 28.12
CA ARG A 549 22.51 -16.30 29.05
C ARG A 549 22.28 -16.87 30.44
N LYS A 550 21.66 -18.06 30.56
CA LYS A 550 21.42 -18.72 31.85
C LYS A 550 22.71 -19.02 32.61
N ASP A 551 23.80 -19.33 31.90
CA ASP A 551 25.10 -19.64 32.52
C ASP A 551 25.92 -18.39 32.89
N HIS A 552 25.66 -17.24 32.28
CA HIS A 552 26.39 -16.00 32.56
C HIS A 552 25.68 -15.03 33.49
N PHE A 553 24.34 -15.12 33.57
CA PHE A 553 23.51 -14.17 34.31
C PHE A 553 22.52 -14.87 35.24
N ALA A 554 22.27 -14.27 36.40
CA ALA A 554 21.33 -14.77 37.40
C ALA A 554 20.42 -13.67 37.95
N SER A 555 19.26 -14.08 38.47
CA SER A 555 18.25 -13.17 39.01
C SER A 555 18.56 -12.67 40.41
N THR A 556 19.38 -13.38 41.20
CA THR A 556 19.73 -13.02 42.59
C THR A 556 21.24 -12.93 42.80
N HIS A 557 21.68 -12.06 43.71
CA HIS A 557 23.10 -11.99 44.11
C HIS A 557 23.61 -13.31 44.68
N LYS A 558 22.76 -14.04 45.41
CA LYS A 558 23.10 -15.36 45.95
C LYS A 558 23.54 -16.34 44.86
N ASP A 559 22.86 -16.34 43.73
CA ASP A 559 23.23 -17.17 42.58
C ASP A 559 24.42 -16.58 41.81
N CYS A 560 24.58 -15.25 41.80
CA CYS A 560 25.76 -14.59 41.25
C CYS A 560 27.03 -15.02 41.97
N ASP A 561 27.07 -14.91 43.29
CA ASP A 561 28.24 -15.24 44.12
C ASP A 561 28.55 -16.74 44.09
N LYS A 562 27.51 -17.58 44.14
CA LYS A 562 27.66 -19.03 44.16
C LYS A 562 28.23 -19.59 42.85
N TYR A 563 27.88 -18.99 41.71
CA TYR A 563 28.22 -19.52 40.38
C TYR A 563 29.10 -18.58 39.56
N GLY A 564 29.59 -17.48 40.13
CA GLY A 564 30.40 -16.46 39.42
C GLY A 564 29.62 -15.71 38.32
N LYS A 565 28.29 -15.65 38.43
CA LYS A 565 27.41 -15.02 37.43
C LYS A 565 27.26 -13.52 37.71
N LYS A 566 26.76 -12.78 36.71
CA LYS A 566 26.37 -11.36 36.85
C LYS A 566 24.86 -11.23 37.02
N THR A 567 24.38 -10.10 37.53
CA THR A 567 22.92 -9.90 37.62
C THR A 567 22.30 -9.77 36.22
N GLU A 568 21.07 -10.23 36.05
CA GLU A 568 20.31 -10.06 34.80
C GLU A 568 20.11 -8.57 34.42
N ASN A 569 20.17 -7.64 35.38
CA ASN A 569 20.23 -6.21 35.08
C ASN A 569 21.48 -5.80 34.29
N MET A 570 22.64 -6.41 34.58
CA MET A 570 23.84 -6.21 33.77
C MET A 570 23.66 -6.74 32.34
N PHE A 571 22.86 -7.78 32.14
CA PHE A 571 22.52 -8.26 30.80
C PHE A 571 21.74 -7.20 30.02
N PHE A 572 20.69 -6.61 30.60
CA PHE A 572 19.95 -5.51 29.98
C PHE A 572 20.85 -4.34 29.64
N ARG A 573 21.67 -3.91 30.60
CA ARG A 573 22.66 -2.84 30.39
C ARG A 573 23.60 -3.12 29.23
N ASN A 574 24.03 -4.36 29.03
CA ASN A 574 25.00 -4.69 28.00
C ASN A 574 24.38 -4.79 26.60
N PHE A 575 23.14 -5.29 26.48
CA PHE A 575 22.61 -5.74 25.20
C PHE A 575 21.31 -5.04 24.75
N ASP A 576 20.57 -4.40 25.65
CA ASP A 576 19.20 -3.95 25.38
C ASP A 576 19.13 -2.62 24.62
N ILE A 577 19.09 -2.70 23.28
CA ILE A 577 18.93 -1.54 22.39
C ILE A 577 17.48 -1.04 22.43
N ASP A 578 16.51 -1.94 22.53
CA ASP A 578 15.10 -1.61 22.38
C ASP A 578 14.58 -0.79 23.58
N PHE A 579 15.01 -1.11 24.81
CA PHE A 579 14.74 -0.27 25.98
C PHE A 579 15.23 1.15 25.80
N ARG A 580 16.43 1.33 25.24
CA ARG A 580 17.02 2.67 25.02
C ARG A 580 16.21 3.45 23.99
N ILE A 581 15.75 2.80 22.93
CA ILE A 581 14.86 3.39 21.93
C ILE A 581 13.51 3.77 22.58
N ARG A 582 12.89 2.87 23.35
CA ARG A 582 11.62 3.16 24.04
C ARG A 582 11.75 4.32 25.03
N ARG A 583 12.82 4.33 25.84
CA ARG A 583 13.16 5.42 26.76
C ARG A 583 13.28 6.75 26.04
N LEU A 584 14.10 6.82 25.01
CA LEU A 584 14.30 8.05 24.25
C LEU A 584 13.01 8.53 23.57
N ASN A 585 12.18 7.61 23.04
CA ASN A 585 10.88 7.96 22.47
C ASN A 585 9.90 8.51 23.51
N PHE A 586 9.94 8.02 24.76
CA PHE A 586 9.15 8.58 25.87
C PHE A 586 9.51 10.05 26.09
N PHE A 587 10.80 10.36 26.30
CA PHE A 587 11.24 11.74 26.48
C PHE A 587 11.00 12.62 25.24
N ARG A 588 11.18 12.07 24.04
CA ARG A 588 10.86 12.76 22.78
C ARG A 588 9.39 13.20 22.78
N LYS A 589 8.47 12.28 23.07
CA LYS A 589 7.03 12.56 23.10
C LYS A 589 6.69 13.59 24.19
N THR A 590 7.27 13.49 25.38
CA THR A 590 7.05 14.48 26.45
C THR A 590 7.47 15.89 26.03
N ILE A 591 8.64 16.02 25.40
CA ILE A 591 9.13 17.31 24.90
C ILE A 591 8.26 17.83 23.74
N GLU A 592 7.83 16.96 22.82
CA GLU A 592 6.89 17.32 21.74
C GLU A 592 5.58 17.89 22.31
N THR A 593 5.00 17.26 23.33
CA THR A 593 3.77 17.72 23.98
C THR A 593 3.98 19.05 24.70
N ALA A 594 5.12 19.24 25.38
CA ALA A 594 5.47 20.52 26.02
C ALA A 594 5.57 21.67 25.01
N ILE A 595 6.23 21.44 23.86
CA ILE A 595 6.39 22.43 22.79
C ILE A 595 5.04 22.74 22.14
N GLN A 596 4.21 21.73 21.85
CA GLN A 596 2.87 21.90 21.28
C GLN A 596 1.96 22.71 22.23
N ALA A 597 1.96 22.37 23.51
CA ALA A 597 1.20 23.09 24.53
C ALA A 597 1.71 24.53 24.75
N LYS A 598 2.99 24.79 24.43
CA LYS A 598 3.78 25.96 24.84
C LYS A 598 3.87 26.09 26.36
N SER A 599 3.96 24.95 27.05
CA SER A 599 3.91 24.84 28.50
C SER A 599 4.99 23.88 28.99
N THR A 600 5.62 24.20 30.12
CA THR A 600 6.63 23.33 30.75
C THR A 600 6.04 22.22 31.60
N LYS A 601 4.71 22.19 31.79
CA LYS A 601 3.98 21.24 32.65
C LYS A 601 4.45 19.79 32.47
N GLU A 602 4.44 19.31 31.23
CA GLU A 602 4.78 17.92 30.90
C GLU A 602 6.22 17.54 31.27
N LEU A 603 7.14 18.52 31.30
CA LEU A 603 8.56 18.29 31.63
C LEU A 603 8.79 18.02 33.12
N TYR A 604 7.77 18.23 33.95
CA TYR A 604 7.80 17.91 35.37
C TYR A 604 7.28 16.50 35.68
N PHE A 605 6.73 15.77 34.71
CA PHE A 605 6.22 14.40 34.89
C PHE A 605 5.23 14.27 36.06
N ASP A 606 4.40 15.29 36.27
CA ASP A 606 3.44 15.40 37.39
C ASP A 606 4.05 15.19 38.79
N LEU A 607 5.37 15.42 38.91
CA LEU A 607 6.08 15.40 40.19
C LEU A 607 5.80 16.64 41.06
N ILE A 608 4.91 17.54 40.65
CA ILE A 608 4.56 18.75 41.41
C ILE A 608 3.17 18.58 42.05
N ASP A 609 3.04 18.86 43.35
CA ASP A 609 1.77 18.76 44.09
C ASP A 609 0.84 19.96 43.85
N GLU A 610 -0.48 19.72 43.84
CA GLU A 610 -1.54 20.61 43.31
C GLU A 610 -1.58 22.07 43.82
N GLY A 611 -1.96 22.97 42.89
CA GLY A 611 -2.34 24.35 43.17
C GLY A 611 -2.01 25.32 42.04
N LYS A 612 -2.61 25.13 40.84
CA LYS A 612 -2.26 25.79 39.58
C LYS A 612 -0.75 25.69 39.28
N ILE A 613 -0.37 24.63 38.57
CA ILE A 613 0.85 24.63 37.75
C ILE A 613 0.81 25.95 36.97
N PRO A 614 1.70 26.92 37.23
CA PRO A 614 1.71 28.14 36.47
C PRO A 614 1.93 27.68 35.05
N ASP A 615 1.05 28.10 34.17
CA ASP A 615 1.22 27.91 32.74
C ASP A 615 2.40 28.81 32.34
N PHE A 616 3.61 28.39 32.72
CA PHE A 616 4.85 29.04 32.37
C PHE A 616 4.94 28.86 30.87
N LYS A 617 4.57 29.93 30.17
CA LYS A 617 4.79 30.03 28.73
C LYS A 617 6.25 29.67 28.50
N LEU A 618 6.46 28.73 27.58
CA LEU A 618 7.78 28.43 27.05
C LEU A 618 8.38 29.76 26.56
N ASP A 619 9.32 30.34 27.31
CA ASP A 619 10.04 31.53 26.83
C ASP A 619 10.87 31.13 25.60
N GLU A 620 11.16 32.07 24.69
CA GLU A 620 11.86 31.75 23.43
C GLU A 620 13.25 31.14 23.68
N ASP A 621 13.89 31.54 24.78
CA ASP A 621 15.21 31.05 25.18
C ASP A 621 15.17 29.58 25.64
N PHE A 622 14.18 29.20 26.43
CA PHE A 622 13.95 27.86 26.96
C PHE A 622 13.48 26.96 25.82
N ALA A 623 12.62 27.47 24.93
CA ALA A 623 12.26 26.77 23.70
C ALA A 623 13.50 26.41 22.87
N THR A 624 14.44 27.34 22.72
CA THR A 624 15.70 27.09 22.02
C THR A 624 16.57 26.09 22.78
N ALA A 625 16.67 26.21 24.11
CA ALA A 625 17.47 25.31 24.94
C ALA A 625 16.91 23.87 24.98
N ILE A 626 15.59 23.69 25.07
CA ILE A 626 14.96 22.37 25.06
C ILE A 626 15.03 21.72 23.68
N MET A 627 15.06 22.51 22.60
CA MET A 627 15.28 21.99 21.24
C MET A 627 16.67 21.35 21.07
N VAL A 628 17.71 21.83 21.79
CA VAL A 628 19.02 21.16 21.82
C VAL A 628 18.89 19.73 22.39
N VAL A 629 18.14 19.58 23.48
CA VAL A 629 17.86 18.26 24.09
C VAL A 629 17.02 17.39 23.15
N TYR A 630 15.98 17.96 22.54
CA TYR A 630 15.15 17.28 21.56
C TYR A 630 15.98 16.75 20.38
N ASN A 631 16.82 17.58 19.77
CA ASN A 631 17.70 17.20 18.66
C ASN A 631 18.70 16.12 19.08
N ALA A 632 19.29 16.22 20.28
CA ALA A 632 20.16 15.18 20.83
C ALA A 632 19.43 13.83 21.00
N ILE A 633 18.17 13.84 21.45
CA ILE A 633 17.31 12.65 21.57
C ILE A 633 17.00 12.06 20.19
N VAL A 634 16.54 12.89 19.24
CA VAL A 634 16.20 12.44 17.88
C VAL A 634 17.40 11.82 17.18
N ASP A 635 18.57 12.47 17.26
CA ASP A 635 19.80 11.93 16.68
C ASP A 635 20.23 10.63 17.36
N SER A 636 20.11 10.55 18.68
CA SER A 636 20.38 9.32 19.43
C SER A 636 19.48 8.16 18.99
N ILE A 637 18.18 8.42 18.82
CA ILE A 637 17.21 7.44 18.32
C ILE A 637 17.61 6.96 16.91
N LYS A 638 17.97 7.88 16.00
CA LYS A 638 18.46 7.54 14.65
C LYS A 638 19.70 6.64 14.72
N GLN A 639 20.67 6.95 15.59
CA GLN A 639 21.88 6.13 15.74
C GLN A 639 21.58 4.73 16.26
N LEU A 640 20.69 4.59 17.24
CA LEU A 640 20.31 3.28 17.77
C LEU A 640 19.52 2.43 16.77
N TYR A 641 18.61 3.04 16.00
CA TYR A 641 17.94 2.34 14.91
C TYR A 641 18.94 1.90 13.83
N ARG A 642 19.91 2.75 13.45
CA ARG A 642 20.98 2.38 12.52
C ARG A 642 21.81 1.20 13.04
N LEU A 643 22.17 1.22 14.31
CA LEU A 643 22.91 0.13 14.96
C LEU A 643 22.10 -1.18 14.97
N LYS A 644 20.82 -1.11 15.36
CA LYS A 644 19.89 -2.26 15.35
C LYS A 644 19.72 -2.82 13.95
N ALA A 645 19.48 -1.97 12.96
CA ALA A 645 19.32 -2.37 11.56
C ALA A 645 20.60 -3.00 10.99
N LEU A 646 21.78 -2.49 11.34
CA LEU A 646 23.07 -3.06 10.94
C LEU A 646 23.26 -4.48 11.50
N LEU A 647 22.94 -4.69 12.78
CA LEU A 647 23.03 -5.99 13.45
C LEU A 647 21.99 -7.00 12.96
N LEU A 648 20.82 -6.53 12.49
CA LEU A 648 19.77 -7.34 11.89
C LEU A 648 19.90 -7.50 10.36
N SER A 649 20.94 -6.94 9.74
CA SER A 649 21.13 -7.04 8.28
C SER A 649 21.67 -8.41 7.86
N ASP A 650 21.16 -8.94 6.75
CA ASP A 650 21.68 -10.17 6.11
C ASP A 650 22.88 -9.89 5.19
N SER A 651 23.47 -8.70 5.31
CA SER A 651 24.52 -8.21 4.42
C SER A 651 25.91 -8.63 4.90
N SER A 652 26.88 -8.66 3.97
CA SER A 652 28.30 -8.76 4.33
C SER A 652 28.80 -7.58 5.16
N GLN A 653 28.04 -6.48 5.22
CA GLN A 653 28.34 -5.31 6.06
C GLN A 653 27.94 -5.55 7.52
N ASN A 654 27.19 -6.61 7.84
CA ASN A 654 26.87 -6.96 9.22
C ASN A 654 28.19 -7.24 9.98
N PRO A 655 28.48 -6.50 11.07
CA PRO A 655 29.76 -6.59 11.76
C PRO A 655 29.98 -7.94 12.48
N LEU A 656 28.91 -8.74 12.62
CA LEU A 656 28.95 -10.09 13.15
C LEU A 656 29.12 -11.16 12.07
N ALA A 657 28.91 -10.84 10.78
CA ALA A 657 28.83 -11.82 9.69
C ALA A 657 30.01 -12.80 9.65
N VAL A 658 31.25 -12.29 9.75
CA VAL A 658 32.46 -13.13 9.73
C VAL A 658 32.51 -14.09 10.90
N THR A 659 32.15 -13.62 12.11
CA THR A 659 32.21 -14.45 13.32
C THR A 659 31.05 -15.45 13.33
N ALA A 660 29.87 -15.01 12.92
CA ALA A 660 28.67 -15.82 12.79
C ALA A 660 28.82 -16.91 11.71
N ALA A 661 29.51 -16.63 10.60
CA ALA A 661 29.78 -17.61 9.54
C ALA A 661 30.65 -18.78 10.02
N LEU A 662 31.61 -18.54 10.91
CA LEU A 662 32.42 -19.60 11.52
C LEU A 662 31.54 -20.53 12.38
N LEU A 663 30.64 -19.95 13.17
CA LEU A 663 29.68 -20.71 13.96
C LEU A 663 28.73 -21.50 13.06
N ARG A 664 28.27 -20.90 11.96
CA ARG A 664 27.39 -21.54 10.98
C ARG A 664 28.06 -22.75 10.34
N ALA A 665 29.29 -22.61 9.85
CA ALA A 665 30.02 -23.71 9.23
C ALA A 665 30.18 -24.90 10.18
N ARG A 666 30.36 -24.63 11.48
CA ARG A 666 30.45 -25.65 12.53
C ARG A 666 29.12 -26.35 12.75
N ILE A 667 28.01 -25.62 12.84
CA ILE A 667 26.66 -26.21 12.95
C ILE A 667 26.33 -27.03 11.69
N GLU A 668 26.59 -26.50 10.50
CA GLU A 668 26.30 -27.16 9.22
C GLU A 668 27.17 -28.39 8.96
N SER A 669 28.33 -28.51 9.61
CA SER A 669 29.17 -29.71 9.50
C SER A 669 28.56 -30.96 10.13
N LEU A 670 27.50 -30.82 10.94
CA LEU A 670 26.83 -31.92 11.61
C LEU A 670 25.59 -32.41 10.85
N PRO A 671 25.37 -33.74 10.73
CA PRO A 671 24.11 -34.32 10.27
C PRO A 671 22.89 -33.75 11.00
N GLU A 672 21.72 -33.75 10.34
CA GLU A 672 20.47 -33.22 10.93
C GLU A 672 20.09 -33.93 12.24
N GLU A 673 20.30 -35.24 12.33
CA GLU A 673 20.00 -36.05 13.53
C GLU A 673 20.87 -35.63 14.74
N GLU A 674 22.15 -35.37 14.53
CA GLU A 674 23.08 -34.91 15.58
C GLU A 674 22.75 -33.48 16.04
N ARG A 675 22.37 -32.61 15.09
CA ARG A 675 21.89 -31.25 15.42
C ARG A 675 20.62 -31.30 16.26
N GLN A 676 19.71 -32.21 15.95
CA GLN A 676 18.51 -32.42 16.76
C GLN A 676 18.86 -32.99 18.14
N ALA A 677 19.82 -33.91 18.23
CA ALA A 677 20.26 -34.47 19.51
C ALA A 677 20.84 -33.41 20.45
N CYS A 678 21.70 -32.51 19.97
CA CYS A 678 22.21 -31.40 20.80
C CYS A 678 21.13 -30.36 21.16
N SER A 679 19.97 -30.39 20.49
CA SER A 679 18.83 -29.48 20.75
C SER A 679 17.82 -30.01 21.78
N LEU A 680 18.06 -31.20 22.36
CA LEU A 680 17.16 -31.83 23.32
C LEU A 680 17.33 -31.25 24.74
N PRO A 681 16.23 -31.07 25.50
CA PRO A 681 16.31 -30.94 26.96
C PRO A 681 16.91 -32.25 27.53
N PRO A 682 17.83 -32.24 28.53
CA PRO A 682 18.36 -31.12 29.33
C PRO A 682 19.68 -30.53 28.80
N ILE A 683 20.17 -30.97 27.63
CA ILE A 683 21.43 -30.48 27.06
C ILE A 683 21.32 -28.99 26.76
N SER A 684 20.19 -28.56 26.19
CA SER A 684 19.92 -27.15 25.88
C SER A 684 19.77 -26.23 27.10
N ASP A 685 19.76 -26.76 28.33
CA ASP A 685 19.65 -25.95 29.54
C ASP A 685 20.99 -25.55 30.16
N SER A 686 22.11 -26.13 29.70
CA SER A 686 23.47 -25.78 30.14
C SER A 686 24.35 -25.51 28.93
N PHE A 687 24.97 -24.33 28.90
CA PHE A 687 25.83 -23.91 27.81
C PHE A 687 27.07 -24.80 27.71
N ASP A 688 27.70 -25.14 28.84
CA ASP A 688 28.88 -26.01 28.85
C ASP A 688 28.56 -27.39 28.25
N LYS A 689 27.45 -28.01 28.66
CA LYS A 689 27.02 -29.31 28.12
C LYS A 689 26.67 -29.25 26.63
N LEU A 690 26.03 -28.15 26.21
CA LEU A 690 25.71 -27.93 24.81
C LEU A 690 26.99 -27.71 23.99
N ALA A 691 27.93 -26.91 24.49
CA ALA A 691 29.22 -26.70 23.85
C ALA A 691 30.01 -28.01 23.73
N ASP A 692 30.08 -28.80 24.81
CA ASP A 692 30.70 -30.12 24.81
C ASP A 692 30.03 -31.08 23.81
N CYS A 693 28.70 -31.04 23.67
CA CYS A 693 27.96 -31.80 22.65
C CYS A 693 28.48 -31.44 21.26
N PHE A 694 28.45 -30.16 20.88
CA PHE A 694 28.92 -29.71 19.57
C PHE A 694 30.41 -29.96 19.34
N ASP A 695 31.25 -29.88 20.38
CA ASP A 695 32.68 -30.15 20.28
C ASP A 695 33.03 -31.65 20.23
N SER A 696 32.17 -32.52 20.79
CA SER A 696 32.35 -33.98 20.73
C SER A 696 32.23 -34.55 19.32
N PHE A 697 31.44 -33.92 18.45
CA PHE A 697 31.28 -34.29 17.05
C PHE A 697 32.32 -33.64 16.12
N SER A 698 33.24 -32.85 16.67
CA SER A 698 34.27 -32.15 15.89
C SER A 698 35.63 -32.82 15.97
N ASP A 699 36.37 -32.83 14.85
CA ASP A 699 37.73 -33.37 14.81
C ASP A 699 38.70 -32.46 15.58
N ARG A 700 39.05 -32.89 16.81
CA ARG A 700 39.94 -32.17 17.74
C ARG A 700 41.39 -32.05 17.25
N SER A 701 41.76 -32.72 16.15
CA SER A 701 43.13 -32.75 15.61
C SER A 701 43.57 -31.45 14.90
N THR A 702 42.65 -30.51 14.63
CA THR A 702 42.91 -29.36 13.74
C THR A 702 43.39 -28.07 14.43
N GLY A 703 43.51 -28.03 15.77
CA GLY A 703 43.99 -26.86 16.51
C GLY A 703 43.10 -25.60 16.41
N LYS A 704 41.86 -25.73 15.92
CA LYS A 704 40.89 -24.63 15.80
C LYS A 704 40.18 -24.35 17.13
N ALA A 705 39.73 -23.11 17.33
CA ALA A 705 38.96 -22.71 18.52
C ALA A 705 37.71 -23.59 18.73
N THR A 706 37.44 -23.94 19.99
CA THR A 706 36.27 -24.75 20.40
C THR A 706 34.95 -24.03 20.09
N PHE A 707 33.87 -24.79 19.93
CA PHE A 707 32.54 -24.26 19.69
C PHE A 707 32.15 -23.25 20.78
N GLY A 708 32.36 -23.62 22.06
CA GLY A 708 32.11 -22.73 23.19
C GLY A 708 32.89 -21.40 23.08
N SER A 709 34.19 -21.46 22.77
CA SER A 709 35.02 -20.26 22.60
C SER A 709 34.55 -19.36 21.47
N ASN A 710 34.02 -19.93 20.37
CA ASN A 710 33.48 -19.15 19.26
C ASN A 710 32.19 -18.41 19.66
N VAL A 711 31.32 -19.04 20.45
CA VAL A 711 30.11 -18.40 20.97
C VAL A 711 30.47 -17.29 21.96
N GLU A 712 31.40 -17.52 22.90
CA GLU A 712 31.87 -16.48 23.82
C GLU A 712 32.42 -15.26 23.08
N TYR A 713 33.28 -15.51 22.09
CA TYR A 713 33.85 -14.45 21.27
C TYR A 713 32.77 -13.68 20.48
N LEU A 714 31.77 -14.38 19.94
CA LEU A 714 30.63 -13.77 19.24
C LEU A 714 29.82 -12.86 20.18
N MET A 715 29.48 -13.33 21.38
CA MET A 715 28.72 -12.56 22.37
C MET A 715 29.51 -11.35 22.89
N MET A 716 30.81 -11.52 23.13
CA MET A 716 31.71 -10.43 23.48
C MET A 716 31.77 -9.37 22.36
N ARG A 717 31.97 -9.80 21.11
CA ARG A 717 32.01 -8.91 19.94
C ARG A 717 30.71 -8.13 19.79
N MET A 718 29.57 -8.80 19.94
CA MET A 718 28.25 -8.18 19.90
C MET A 718 28.09 -7.11 20.99
N ASN A 719 28.43 -7.42 22.25
CA ASN A 719 28.41 -6.45 23.35
C ASN A 719 29.27 -5.21 23.05
N VAL A 720 30.49 -5.42 22.54
CA VAL A 720 31.40 -4.31 22.18
C VAL A 720 30.80 -3.44 21.09
N ILE A 721 30.21 -4.03 20.05
CA ILE A 721 29.55 -3.30 18.96
C ILE A 721 28.34 -2.53 19.49
N ILE A 722 27.51 -3.14 20.34
CA ILE A 722 26.34 -2.47 20.93
C ILE A 722 26.78 -1.24 21.74
N LYS A 723 27.82 -1.38 22.57
CA LYS A 723 28.30 -0.29 23.43
C LYS A 723 29.02 0.82 22.69
N LYS A 724 30.00 0.47 21.84
CA LYS A 724 30.89 1.43 21.18
C LYS A 724 30.38 1.89 19.82
N GLY A 725 29.44 1.17 19.23
CA GLY A 725 28.97 1.37 17.88
C GLY A 725 29.88 0.68 16.87
N TRP A 726 29.67 0.99 15.60
CA TRP A 726 30.45 0.42 14.51
C TRP A 726 30.92 1.51 13.55
N ARG A 727 32.21 1.52 13.22
CA ARG A 727 32.78 2.35 12.15
C ARG A 727 33.51 1.44 11.17
N GLY A 728 33.00 1.32 9.95
CA GLY A 728 33.62 0.52 8.90
C GLY A 728 34.90 1.18 8.35
N ARG A 729 35.78 0.37 7.73
CA ARG A 729 36.83 0.83 6.81
C ARG A 729 36.54 0.22 5.44
N SER A 730 36.25 1.06 4.45
CA SER A 730 36.25 0.63 3.05
C SER A 730 37.68 0.26 2.63
N LYS A 731 37.90 -1.00 2.24
CA LYS A 731 39.19 -1.46 1.69
C LYS A 731 39.43 -1.01 0.24
N MET A 732 38.42 -0.49 -0.46
CA MET A 732 38.50 -0.15 -1.90
C MET A 732 38.74 1.33 -2.18
N THR A 733 38.30 2.24 -1.30
CA THR A 733 38.28 3.69 -1.61
C THR A 733 39.05 4.56 -0.63
N GLY A 734 39.55 4.00 0.48
CA GLY A 734 40.28 4.77 1.52
C GLY A 734 39.43 5.82 2.25
N GLN A 735 38.15 5.98 1.92
CA GLN A 735 37.23 6.90 2.60
C GLN A 735 36.62 6.26 3.84
N ARG A 736 36.40 7.07 4.89
CA ARG A 736 35.70 6.67 6.13
C ARG A 736 34.23 6.41 5.80
N GLU A 737 33.76 5.19 6.02
CA GLU A 737 32.32 4.89 5.98
C GLU A 737 31.60 5.57 7.16
N ASN A 738 30.35 5.99 6.94
CA ASN A 738 29.51 6.65 7.96
C ASN A 738 29.12 5.65 9.07
N GLY A 739 29.97 5.51 10.09
CA GLY A 739 29.68 4.66 11.25
C GLY A 739 28.41 5.05 12.03
N CYS A 740 27.94 4.15 12.89
CA CYS A 740 26.87 4.41 13.86
C CYS A 740 27.45 4.48 15.28
N ASP A 741 26.87 5.35 16.11
CA ASP A 741 27.24 5.44 17.52
C ASP A 741 26.60 4.29 18.32
N GLY A 742 27.34 3.78 19.29
CA GLY A 742 26.84 2.79 20.24
C GLY A 742 26.09 3.42 21.39
N THR A 743 25.60 2.57 22.29
CA THR A 743 24.78 2.98 23.41
C THR A 743 25.51 3.90 24.39
N VAL A 744 26.84 3.78 24.50
CA VAL A 744 27.67 4.68 25.33
C VAL A 744 27.77 6.07 24.69
N GLY A 745 28.00 6.14 23.37
CA GLY A 745 28.08 7.41 22.65
C GLY A 745 26.75 8.17 22.69
N VAL A 746 25.64 7.44 22.55
CA VAL A 746 24.28 7.98 22.73
C VAL A 746 24.08 8.51 24.16
N CYS A 747 24.46 7.74 25.18
CA CYS A 747 24.33 8.16 26.57
C CYS A 747 25.10 9.48 26.85
N ASN A 748 26.33 9.58 26.36
CA ASN A 748 27.16 10.78 26.52
C ASN A 748 26.49 11.99 25.85
N ARG A 749 25.98 11.84 24.63
CA ARG A 749 25.28 12.91 23.90
C ARG A 749 24.07 13.45 24.68
N ILE A 750 23.30 12.56 25.32
CA ILE A 750 22.16 12.97 26.15
C ILE A 750 22.62 13.72 27.40
N TYR A 751 23.64 13.23 28.09
CA TYR A 751 24.20 13.90 29.26
C TYR A 751 24.80 15.26 28.92
N ASP A 752 25.50 15.41 27.80
CA ASP A 752 26.03 16.69 27.32
C ASP A 752 24.89 17.70 27.06
N ALA A 753 23.77 17.22 26.51
CA ALA A 753 22.58 18.04 26.28
C ALA A 753 21.89 18.43 27.59
N PHE A 754 21.76 17.51 28.55
CA PHE A 754 21.25 17.82 29.89
C PHE A 754 22.17 18.80 30.63
N GLU A 755 23.48 18.63 30.59
CA GLU A 755 24.43 19.57 31.20
C GLU A 755 24.28 20.97 30.62
N THR A 756 24.08 21.06 29.30
CA THR A 756 23.85 22.34 28.62
C THR A 756 22.55 23.00 29.09
N LEU A 757 21.45 22.25 29.21
CA LEU A 757 20.17 22.74 29.74
C LEU A 757 20.29 23.15 31.22
N GLY A 758 21.01 22.35 32.01
CA GLY A 758 21.17 22.51 33.46
C GLY A 758 21.93 23.77 33.88
N LYS A 759 22.76 24.34 32.99
CA LYS A 759 23.45 25.62 33.23
C LYS A 759 22.48 26.77 33.46
N LYS A 760 21.36 26.80 32.72
CA LYS A 760 20.34 27.86 32.81
C LYS A 760 19.08 27.40 33.56
N TYR A 761 18.73 26.13 33.47
CA TYR A 761 17.50 25.55 34.03
C TYR A 761 17.79 24.29 34.87
N PRO A 762 18.55 24.40 35.98
CA PRO A 762 19.06 23.24 36.75
C PRO A 762 17.96 22.37 37.36
N GLU A 763 16.82 22.97 37.70
CA GLU A 763 15.75 22.27 38.41
C GLU A 763 14.91 21.39 37.48
N ILE A 764 14.51 21.92 36.32
CA ILE A 764 13.82 21.16 35.26
C ILE A 764 14.77 20.07 34.74
N THR A 765 16.02 20.42 34.49
CA THR A 765 17.04 19.47 34.04
C THR A 765 17.25 18.34 35.05
N GLY A 766 17.38 18.67 36.34
CA GLY A 766 17.56 17.69 37.41
C GLY A 766 16.42 16.68 37.45
N ARG A 767 15.17 17.12 37.29
CA ARG A 767 13.99 16.24 37.24
C ARG A 767 13.99 15.36 35.98
N ILE A 768 14.16 15.94 34.79
CA ILE A 768 14.23 15.18 33.53
C ILE A 768 15.33 14.12 33.60
N TRP A 769 16.52 14.50 34.09
CA TRP A 769 17.65 13.58 34.24
C TRP A 769 17.33 12.47 35.23
N TYR A 770 16.73 12.78 36.39
CA TYR A 770 16.35 11.77 37.36
C TYR A 770 15.36 10.75 36.79
N VAL A 771 14.32 11.21 36.07
CA VAL A 771 13.37 10.31 35.40
C VAL A 771 14.07 9.48 34.33
N TYR A 772 15.06 10.04 33.63
CA TYR A 772 15.82 9.32 32.60
C TYR A 772 16.66 8.17 33.18
N ASP A 773 17.31 8.39 34.31
CA ASP A 773 18.18 7.41 34.96
C ASP A 773 17.40 6.38 35.79
N TYR A 774 16.33 6.79 36.48
CA TYR A 774 15.68 5.97 37.52
C TYR A 774 14.15 5.84 37.39
N GLY A 775 13.48 6.80 36.74
CA GLY A 775 12.01 6.83 36.69
C GLY A 775 11.39 6.06 35.53
N TYR A 776 12.08 5.95 34.40
CA TYR A 776 11.51 5.41 33.18
C TYR A 776 11.10 3.92 33.29
N ASP A 777 11.81 3.10 34.07
CA ASP A 777 11.45 1.69 34.24
C ASP A 777 10.05 1.50 34.86
N LEU A 778 9.56 2.44 35.69
CA LEU A 778 8.19 2.39 36.20
C LEU A 778 7.17 2.48 35.07
N TYR A 779 7.38 3.44 34.15
CA TYR A 779 6.53 3.61 32.97
C TYR A 779 6.65 2.43 31.99
N ASP A 780 7.86 1.95 31.71
CA ASP A 780 8.07 0.82 30.79
C ASP A 780 7.55 -0.50 31.38
N SER A 781 7.55 -0.67 32.71
CA SER A 781 7.05 -1.88 33.36
C SER A 781 5.58 -2.16 33.07
N THR A 782 4.76 -1.11 33.02
CA THR A 782 3.36 -1.21 32.62
C THR A 782 3.22 -1.36 31.11
N LYS A 783 3.89 -0.48 30.35
CA LYS A 783 3.70 -0.37 28.90
C LYS A 783 4.23 -1.59 28.15
N LEU A 784 5.43 -2.05 28.47
CA LEU A 784 6.04 -3.20 27.80
C LEU A 784 5.23 -4.45 28.09
N THR A 785 4.82 -4.71 29.32
CA THR A 785 4.08 -5.93 29.69
C THR A 785 2.73 -6.04 28.98
N LEU A 786 2.03 -4.92 28.79
CA LEU A 786 0.77 -4.87 28.03
C LEU A 786 0.95 -5.00 26.50
N LEU A 787 2.13 -4.67 25.98
CA LEU A 787 2.44 -4.69 24.55
C LEU A 787 3.34 -5.87 24.12
N ALA A 788 3.93 -6.61 25.05
CA ALA A 788 4.97 -7.60 24.74
C ALA A 788 4.44 -8.93 24.17
N GLY A 789 3.15 -9.05 23.87
CA GLY A 789 2.53 -10.24 23.29
C GLY A 789 2.04 -10.08 21.85
N GLY A 790 2.25 -8.94 21.20
CA GLY A 790 1.68 -8.68 19.87
C GLY A 790 2.51 -7.78 18.97
N GLN A 791 2.26 -7.88 17.67
CA GLN A 791 2.90 -7.05 16.66
C GLN A 791 2.20 -5.69 16.61
N TYR A 792 2.58 -4.77 17.51
CA TYR A 792 1.88 -3.48 17.65
C TYR A 792 2.53 -2.31 16.87
N GLY A 793 3.72 -2.50 16.29
CA GLY A 793 4.33 -1.55 15.35
C GLY A 793 4.57 -0.15 15.91
N GLU A 794 4.23 0.88 15.13
CA GLU A 794 4.36 2.31 15.48
C GLU A 794 3.57 2.77 16.73
N GLY A 795 2.87 1.87 17.43
CA GLY A 795 2.24 2.14 18.73
C GLY A 795 1.12 3.19 18.71
N ARG A 796 0.72 3.63 17.51
CA ARG A 796 -0.39 4.56 17.28
C ARG A 796 -1.54 3.87 16.54
N ARG A 797 -2.72 4.47 16.68
CA ARG A 797 -3.92 4.09 15.94
C ARG A 797 -3.67 4.25 14.44
N VAL A 798 -4.06 3.25 13.66
CA VAL A 798 -4.04 3.31 12.19
C VAL A 798 -5.46 3.55 11.70
N GLU A 799 -5.69 4.68 11.05
CA GLU A 799 -6.99 5.02 10.48
C GLU A 799 -7.14 4.40 9.10
N VAL A 800 -8.29 3.80 8.79
CA VAL A 800 -8.53 3.09 7.52
C VAL A 800 -9.55 3.85 6.68
N TYR A 801 -9.19 4.13 5.43
CA TYR A 801 -10.06 4.80 4.46
C TYR A 801 -10.11 4.04 3.14
N ARG A 802 -11.30 3.91 2.56
CA ARG A 802 -11.49 3.44 1.18
C ARG A 802 -11.46 4.60 0.20
N ILE A 803 -10.88 4.40 -0.98
CA ILE A 803 -11.08 5.25 -2.16
C ILE A 803 -11.85 4.41 -3.18
N SER A 804 -13.09 4.79 -3.45
CA SER A 804 -13.93 4.17 -4.47
C SER A 804 -14.86 5.21 -5.10
N PRO A 805 -15.36 4.96 -6.33
CA PRO A 805 -16.38 5.81 -6.97
C PRO A 805 -17.60 6.06 -6.09
N ALA A 806 -18.03 5.04 -5.33
CA ALA A 806 -19.20 5.08 -4.46
C ALA A 806 -18.99 5.91 -3.17
N ASP A 807 -17.75 6.13 -2.73
CA ASP A 807 -17.46 6.87 -1.50
C ASP A 807 -17.48 8.40 -1.69
N THR A 808 -17.59 8.87 -2.94
CA THR A 808 -17.39 10.26 -3.33
C THR A 808 -18.62 10.79 -4.05
N VAL A 809 -19.44 11.55 -3.32
CA VAL A 809 -20.75 12.02 -3.76
C VAL A 809 -20.78 13.52 -4.06
N SER A 810 -19.67 14.24 -3.81
CA SER A 810 -19.62 15.70 -3.87
C SER A 810 -19.92 16.27 -5.27
N LEU A 811 -19.41 15.65 -6.34
CA LEU A 811 -19.68 16.03 -7.74
C LEU A 811 -20.63 15.07 -8.45
N TRP A 812 -20.53 13.77 -8.15
CA TRP A 812 -21.34 12.74 -8.79
C TRP A 812 -21.73 11.63 -7.82
N ASP A 813 -23.01 11.61 -7.47
CA ASP A 813 -23.64 10.52 -6.74
C ASP A 813 -24.17 9.46 -7.72
N GLU A 814 -23.50 8.31 -7.76
CA GLU A 814 -23.88 7.19 -8.63
C GLU A 814 -25.22 6.55 -8.22
N SER A 815 -25.51 6.53 -6.91
CA SER A 815 -26.73 5.92 -6.37
C SER A 815 -27.96 6.73 -6.73
N ALA A 816 -27.91 8.05 -6.53
CA ALA A 816 -29.00 8.96 -6.86
C ALA A 816 -29.28 9.04 -8.37
N ARG A 817 -28.25 8.85 -9.21
CA ARG A 817 -28.36 8.95 -10.67
C ARG A 817 -28.61 7.60 -11.34
N ASN A 818 -28.50 6.49 -10.61
CA ASN A 818 -28.51 5.11 -11.14
C ASN A 818 -27.61 4.96 -12.39
N ARG A 819 -26.44 5.61 -12.36
CA ARG A 819 -25.53 5.71 -13.50
C ARG A 819 -24.10 5.92 -13.03
N SER A 820 -23.21 5.02 -13.45
CA SER A 820 -21.80 5.15 -13.10
C SER A 820 -21.12 6.31 -13.82
N LYS A 821 -20.22 6.98 -13.11
CA LYS A 821 -19.32 8.01 -13.66
C LYS A 821 -18.12 7.41 -14.39
N LEU A 822 -17.76 6.15 -14.09
CA LEU A 822 -16.67 5.45 -14.75
C LEU A 822 -17.18 4.76 -16.02
N ALA A 823 -16.45 4.97 -17.11
CA ALA A 823 -16.68 4.30 -18.38
C ALA A 823 -16.12 2.87 -18.36
N GLY A 824 -15.03 2.66 -17.63
CA GLY A 824 -14.30 1.39 -17.56
C GLY A 824 -15.09 0.23 -16.97
N ILE A 825 -16.13 0.50 -16.17
CA ILE A 825 -17.00 -0.54 -15.58
C ILE A 825 -17.80 -1.30 -16.65
N ALA A 826 -18.01 -0.70 -17.83
CA ALA A 826 -18.69 -1.37 -18.94
C ALA A 826 -18.00 -2.69 -19.32
N LEU A 827 -18.80 -3.64 -19.86
CA LEU A 827 -18.32 -4.94 -20.35
C LEU A 827 -17.51 -5.74 -19.32
N SER A 828 -17.99 -5.83 -18.07
CA SER A 828 -17.29 -6.52 -16.97
C SER A 828 -15.91 -5.92 -16.67
N ALA A 829 -15.85 -4.60 -16.48
CA ALA A 829 -14.61 -3.85 -16.20
C ALA A 829 -13.56 -3.88 -17.33
N PHE A 830 -13.98 -4.02 -18.60
CA PHE A 830 -13.10 -3.93 -19.79
C PHE A 830 -13.27 -2.63 -20.59
N GLY A 831 -14.23 -1.77 -20.24
CA GLY A 831 -14.58 -0.57 -21.00
C GLY A 831 -13.39 0.36 -21.27
N GLY A 832 -12.45 0.46 -20.34
CA GLY A 832 -11.30 1.36 -20.46
C GLY A 832 -10.38 1.00 -21.63
N PHE A 833 -10.39 -0.23 -22.14
CA PHE A 833 -9.51 -0.59 -23.27
C PHE A 833 -10.06 -0.19 -24.65
N LEU A 834 -11.30 0.27 -24.71
CA LEU A 834 -12.02 0.31 -25.98
C LEU A 834 -12.10 1.70 -26.63
N ASP A 835 -12.02 2.76 -25.82
CA ASP A 835 -12.12 4.14 -26.29
C ASP A 835 -11.16 5.03 -25.49
N ARG A 836 -10.46 5.93 -26.21
CA ARG A 836 -9.47 6.82 -25.61
C ARG A 836 -10.11 7.90 -24.73
N GLU A 837 -11.31 8.40 -25.07
CA GLU A 837 -12.03 9.37 -24.25
C GLU A 837 -12.49 8.75 -22.92
N TRP A 838 -12.88 7.49 -22.95
CA TRP A 838 -13.27 6.74 -21.74
C TRP A 838 -12.09 6.61 -20.78
N ARG A 839 -10.88 6.36 -21.31
CA ARG A 839 -9.67 6.35 -20.49
C ARG A 839 -9.40 7.70 -19.84
N ARG A 840 -9.55 8.80 -20.59
CA ARG A 840 -9.40 10.15 -20.03
C ARG A 840 -10.43 10.46 -18.95
N ASN A 841 -11.69 10.10 -19.18
CA ASN A 841 -12.75 10.22 -18.19
C ASN A 841 -12.39 9.50 -16.90
N ASP A 842 -11.92 8.25 -17.00
CA ASP A 842 -11.62 7.44 -15.81
C ASP A 842 -10.40 7.96 -15.06
N ILE A 843 -9.36 8.47 -15.75
CA ILE A 843 -8.22 9.16 -15.11
C ILE A 843 -8.68 10.43 -14.37
N LEU A 844 -9.53 11.25 -15.00
CA LEU A 844 -10.11 12.45 -14.39
C LEU A 844 -10.85 12.10 -13.09
N TRP A 845 -11.76 11.13 -13.15
CA TRP A 845 -12.52 10.70 -11.98
C TRP A 845 -11.64 10.06 -10.91
N GLY A 846 -10.59 9.32 -11.30
CA GLY A 846 -9.58 8.81 -10.37
C GLY A 846 -8.92 9.93 -9.55
N ARG A 847 -8.54 11.03 -10.20
CA ARG A 847 -7.96 12.20 -9.53
C ARG A 847 -8.98 12.90 -8.62
N LEU A 848 -10.21 13.13 -9.11
CA LEU A 848 -11.27 13.82 -8.36
C LEU A 848 -11.66 13.04 -7.09
N ASP A 849 -11.85 11.73 -7.22
CA ASP A 849 -12.24 10.88 -6.10
C ASP A 849 -11.11 10.76 -5.08
N ALA A 850 -9.87 10.61 -5.55
CA ALA A 850 -8.70 10.58 -4.68
C ALA A 850 -8.56 11.87 -3.89
N ALA A 851 -8.69 13.04 -4.52
CA ALA A 851 -8.57 14.33 -3.84
C ALA A 851 -9.61 14.48 -2.72
N GLU A 852 -10.88 14.14 -2.99
CA GLU A 852 -11.95 14.20 -1.98
C GLU A 852 -11.66 13.30 -0.77
N ARG A 853 -11.18 12.08 -1.03
CA ARG A 853 -10.90 11.08 0.01
C ARG A 853 -9.61 11.37 0.78
N ILE A 854 -8.55 11.80 0.10
CA ILE A 854 -7.27 12.21 0.72
C ILE A 854 -7.49 13.42 1.62
N ILE A 855 -8.19 14.46 1.14
CA ILE A 855 -8.47 15.65 1.94
C ILE A 855 -9.32 15.29 3.16
N SER A 856 -10.34 14.44 2.96
CA SER A 856 -11.15 13.91 4.06
C SER A 856 -10.36 13.08 5.06
N ALA A 857 -9.31 12.40 4.62
CA ALA A 857 -8.44 11.63 5.48
C ALA A 857 -7.50 12.55 6.27
N ILE A 858 -6.93 13.59 5.66
CA ILE A 858 -6.03 14.54 6.35
C ILE A 858 -6.79 15.38 7.38
N LEU A 859 -8.02 15.81 7.08
CA LEU A 859 -8.87 16.64 7.95
C LEU A 859 -10.15 15.89 8.36
N PRO A 860 -10.08 14.96 9.33
CA PRO A 860 -11.25 14.18 9.76
C PRO A 860 -12.14 14.90 10.79
N GLU A 861 -11.63 15.92 11.50
CA GLU A 861 -12.34 16.59 12.59
C GLU A 861 -13.46 17.51 12.12
N SER A 862 -14.56 17.57 12.88
CA SER A 862 -15.67 18.50 12.63
C SER A 862 -15.26 19.97 12.73
N ALA A 863 -14.24 20.26 13.55
CA ALA A 863 -13.67 21.61 13.68
C ALA A 863 -13.04 22.13 12.37
N ASP A 864 -12.57 21.21 11.50
CA ASP A 864 -11.92 21.54 10.24
C ASP A 864 -12.87 21.38 9.03
N ALA A 865 -14.19 21.25 9.25
CA ALA A 865 -15.17 21.00 8.20
C ALA A 865 -15.21 22.08 7.10
N ALA A 866 -15.04 23.36 7.47
CA ALA A 866 -14.99 24.47 6.53
C ALA A 866 -13.74 24.39 5.63
N MET A 867 -12.54 24.28 6.24
CA MET A 867 -11.27 24.13 5.52
C MET A 867 -11.26 22.89 4.63
N LYS A 868 -11.80 21.77 5.11
CA LYS A 868 -11.99 20.55 4.33
C LYS A 868 -12.84 20.81 3.09
N THR A 869 -14.02 21.42 3.24
CA THR A 869 -14.94 21.70 2.13
C THR A 869 -14.30 22.63 1.11
N GLU A 870 -13.66 23.71 1.57
CA GLU A 870 -12.93 24.65 0.72
C GLU A 870 -11.79 23.98 -0.04
N SER A 871 -10.98 23.16 0.63
CA SER A 871 -9.86 22.44 0.02
C SER A 871 -10.36 21.44 -1.04
N ILE A 872 -11.45 20.73 -0.78
CA ILE A 872 -12.07 19.82 -1.76
C ILE A 872 -12.51 20.61 -3.01
N LEU A 873 -13.18 21.76 -2.83
CA LEU A 873 -13.62 22.59 -3.96
C LEU A 873 -12.44 23.12 -4.78
N LYS A 874 -11.38 23.61 -4.12
CA LYS A 874 -10.16 24.10 -4.79
C LYS A 874 -9.47 22.98 -5.57
N ALA A 875 -9.32 21.80 -4.97
CA ALA A 875 -8.70 20.65 -5.62
C ALA A 875 -9.53 20.18 -6.83
N GLN A 876 -10.85 20.05 -6.69
CA GLN A 876 -11.76 19.67 -7.78
C GLN A 876 -11.67 20.67 -8.95
N LYS A 877 -11.71 21.98 -8.67
CA LYS A 877 -11.59 23.02 -9.69
C LYS A 877 -10.24 22.92 -10.42
N ALA A 878 -9.14 22.76 -9.68
CA ALA A 878 -7.79 22.62 -10.24
C ALA A 878 -7.66 21.40 -11.15
N ILE A 879 -8.18 20.24 -10.73
CA ILE A 879 -8.14 19.00 -11.52
C ILE A 879 -8.93 19.15 -12.82
N ILE A 880 -10.14 19.71 -12.76
CA ILE A 880 -11.00 19.88 -13.95
C ILE A 880 -10.33 20.86 -14.92
N ASP A 881 -9.84 22.00 -14.45
CA ASP A 881 -9.15 22.99 -15.29
C ASP A 881 -7.90 22.41 -15.98
N GLU A 882 -7.03 21.73 -15.22
CA GLU A 882 -5.83 21.09 -15.78
C GLU A 882 -6.19 20.02 -16.83
N THR A 883 -7.10 19.12 -16.48
CA THR A 883 -7.43 17.98 -17.33
C THR A 883 -8.17 18.40 -18.60
N THR A 884 -9.10 19.36 -18.48
CA THR A 884 -9.82 19.89 -19.66
C THR A 884 -8.89 20.62 -20.61
N ARG A 885 -7.92 21.39 -20.09
CA ARG A 885 -6.91 22.07 -20.90
C ARG A 885 -6.02 21.09 -21.66
N ASP A 886 -5.48 20.08 -20.98
CA ASP A 886 -4.63 19.06 -21.61
C ASP A 886 -5.43 18.23 -22.63
N TRP A 887 -6.70 17.93 -22.35
CA TRP A 887 -7.57 17.22 -23.29
C TRP A 887 -7.91 18.06 -24.54
N MET A 888 -8.25 19.34 -24.38
CA MET A 888 -8.51 20.23 -25.51
C MET A 888 -7.29 20.36 -26.43
N LYS A 889 -6.09 20.52 -25.86
CA LYS A 889 -4.83 20.62 -26.62
C LYS A 889 -4.58 19.38 -27.49
N ASP A 890 -4.88 18.20 -26.96
CA ASP A 890 -4.72 16.95 -27.68
C ASP A 890 -5.76 16.79 -28.81
N LEU A 891 -7.00 17.23 -28.60
CA LEU A 891 -8.05 17.23 -29.63
C LEU A 891 -7.73 18.22 -30.78
N GLU A 892 -7.15 19.37 -30.46
CA GLU A 892 -6.63 20.32 -31.46
C GLU A 892 -5.47 19.69 -32.25
N GLY A 893 -4.57 18.99 -31.56
CA GLY A 893 -3.43 18.29 -32.16
C GLY A 893 -3.85 17.16 -33.11
N SER A 894 -4.97 16.47 -32.82
CA SER A 894 -5.52 15.43 -33.71
C SER A 894 -6.31 15.99 -34.90
N ARG A 895 -6.48 17.32 -34.99
CA ARG A 895 -7.28 18.03 -36.00
C ARG A 895 -8.73 17.55 -36.09
N PHE A 896 -9.33 17.15 -34.96
CA PHE A 896 -10.70 16.64 -34.89
C PHE A 896 -10.95 15.50 -35.88
N SER A 897 -10.27 14.39 -35.67
CA SER A 897 -10.28 13.23 -36.56
C SER A 897 -11.67 12.64 -36.82
N CYS A 898 -12.65 12.92 -35.95
CA CYS A 898 -14.05 12.56 -36.12
C CYS A 898 -15.02 13.64 -35.57
N VAL A 899 -16.32 13.48 -35.87
CA VAL A 899 -17.38 14.38 -35.37
C VAL A 899 -17.44 14.37 -33.83
N LYS A 900 -17.19 13.20 -33.22
CA LYS A 900 -17.14 13.01 -31.77
C LYS A 900 -16.07 13.89 -31.12
N ASP A 901 -14.86 13.95 -31.70
CA ASP A 901 -13.78 14.82 -31.21
C ASP A 901 -14.19 16.31 -31.21
N SER A 902 -14.90 16.76 -32.26
CA SER A 902 -15.38 18.15 -32.36
C SER A 902 -16.47 18.46 -31.33
N GLU A 903 -17.43 17.55 -31.14
CA GLU A 903 -18.45 17.68 -30.10
C GLU A 903 -17.84 17.72 -28.71
N GLN A 904 -16.87 16.84 -28.44
CA GLN A 904 -16.19 16.77 -27.16
C GLN A 904 -15.40 18.05 -26.88
N TYR A 905 -14.68 18.59 -27.87
CA TYR A 905 -14.00 19.87 -27.73
C TYR A 905 -14.95 21.00 -27.36
N ASN A 906 -16.10 21.10 -28.04
CA ASN A 906 -17.11 22.11 -27.74
C ASN A 906 -17.67 21.97 -26.32
N ARG A 907 -17.84 20.74 -25.81
CA ARG A 907 -18.25 20.46 -24.43
C ARG A 907 -17.17 20.84 -23.42
N LEU A 908 -15.90 20.52 -23.67
CA LEU A 908 -14.81 20.92 -22.79
C LEU A 908 -14.64 22.44 -22.77
N GLN A 909 -14.82 23.10 -23.92
CA GLN A 909 -14.81 24.55 -24.01
C GLN A 909 -15.97 25.18 -23.21
N SER A 910 -17.18 24.58 -23.24
CA SER A 910 -18.28 25.07 -22.41
C SER A 910 -17.97 24.89 -20.93
N ILE A 911 -17.50 23.72 -20.50
CA ILE A 911 -17.07 23.47 -19.10
C ILE A 911 -16.05 24.51 -18.64
N ARG A 912 -15.03 24.80 -19.45
CA ARG A 912 -14.00 25.77 -19.09
C ARG A 912 -14.54 27.20 -18.97
N LYS A 913 -15.44 27.62 -19.87
CA LYS A 913 -16.14 28.91 -19.74
C LYS A 913 -16.93 29.02 -18.43
N LEU A 914 -17.49 27.91 -17.92
CA LEU A 914 -18.18 27.87 -16.63
C LEU A 914 -17.20 27.95 -15.44
N LEU A 915 -15.96 27.47 -15.58
CA LEU A 915 -14.93 27.62 -14.53
C LEU A 915 -14.38 29.05 -14.42
N ASP A 916 -14.36 29.77 -15.56
CA ASP A 916 -13.86 31.14 -15.70
C ASP A 916 -14.90 32.23 -15.36
N SER A 917 -16.19 31.87 -15.24
CA SER A 917 -17.24 32.84 -14.90
C SER A 917 -17.04 33.40 -13.49
N HIS A 918 -16.92 34.72 -13.37
CA HIS A 918 -16.60 35.45 -12.14
C HIS A 918 -17.77 35.52 -11.12
N ALA A 919 -18.79 34.68 -11.26
CA ALA A 919 -19.99 34.72 -10.41
C ALA A 919 -19.79 34.08 -9.02
N ASP A 920 -18.61 33.55 -8.73
CA ASP A 920 -18.32 32.89 -7.46
C ASP A 920 -18.13 33.85 -6.28
N VAL A 921 -18.13 35.19 -6.46
CA VAL A 921 -18.01 36.16 -5.36
C VAL A 921 -19.25 37.03 -5.29
N LEU A 922 -20.03 36.85 -4.23
CA LEU A 922 -21.18 37.70 -3.90
C LEU A 922 -20.72 39.15 -3.64
N PRO A 923 -21.61 40.15 -3.74
CA PRO A 923 -21.25 41.57 -3.52
C PRO A 923 -20.63 41.88 -2.15
N ASP A 924 -20.78 40.98 -1.17
CA ASP A 924 -20.21 41.05 0.17
C ASP A 924 -18.82 40.36 0.30
N GLY A 925 -18.29 39.80 -0.79
CA GLY A 925 -17.02 39.07 -0.82
C GLY A 925 -17.13 37.58 -0.46
N SER A 926 -18.33 37.07 -0.17
CA SER A 926 -18.55 35.65 0.16
C SER A 926 -18.77 34.79 -1.08
N VAL A 927 -18.39 33.50 -1.02
CA VAL A 927 -18.57 32.55 -2.12
C VAL A 927 -19.83 31.71 -1.87
N PRO A 928 -20.77 31.56 -2.84
CA PRO A 928 -21.92 30.67 -2.68
C PRO A 928 -21.47 29.23 -2.38
N HIS A 929 -22.16 28.55 -1.46
CA HIS A 929 -21.90 27.14 -1.13
C HIS A 929 -23.14 26.28 -1.43
N PRO A 930 -23.10 25.37 -2.44
CA PRO A 930 -21.99 25.09 -3.35
C PRO A 930 -21.80 26.20 -4.41
N PRO A 931 -20.56 26.39 -4.92
CA PRO A 931 -20.28 27.41 -5.93
C PRO A 931 -20.98 27.10 -7.25
N GLU A 932 -21.24 28.13 -8.05
CA GLU A 932 -22.10 28.01 -9.24
C GLU A 932 -21.49 27.05 -10.28
N TRP A 933 -20.18 27.14 -10.50
CA TRP A 933 -19.45 26.25 -11.42
C TRP A 933 -19.65 24.77 -11.07
N LYS A 934 -19.77 24.43 -9.77
CA LYS A 934 -19.92 23.05 -9.30
C LYS A 934 -21.30 22.50 -9.66
N THR A 935 -22.33 23.31 -9.42
CA THR A 935 -23.72 22.96 -9.75
C THR A 935 -23.89 22.83 -11.27
N GLN A 936 -23.33 23.78 -12.02
CA GLN A 936 -23.37 23.77 -13.48
C GLN A 936 -22.59 22.59 -14.06
N PHE A 937 -21.35 22.31 -13.59
CA PHE A 937 -20.57 21.14 -14.00
C PHE A 937 -21.35 19.84 -13.76
N SER A 938 -21.91 19.67 -12.56
CA SER A 938 -22.67 18.47 -12.19
C SER A 938 -23.90 18.24 -13.07
N SER A 939 -24.48 19.31 -13.63
CA SER A 939 -25.64 19.25 -14.54
C SER A 939 -25.26 19.11 -16.01
N ALA A 940 -24.12 19.66 -16.42
CA ALA A 940 -23.69 19.76 -17.81
C ALA A 940 -22.75 18.62 -18.22
N TYR A 941 -22.07 17.97 -17.27
CA TYR A 941 -21.11 16.92 -17.55
C TYR A 941 -21.81 15.65 -18.05
N ASP A 942 -21.74 15.40 -19.37
CA ASP A 942 -22.09 14.13 -19.99
C ASP A 942 -21.04 13.78 -21.06
N PHE A 943 -20.45 12.59 -20.95
CA PHE A 943 -19.49 12.04 -21.91
C PHE A 943 -20.16 10.98 -22.78
N HIS A 944 -19.66 10.78 -24.01
CA HIS A 944 -20.22 9.77 -24.93
C HIS A 944 -20.02 8.37 -24.36
N ARG A 945 -21.12 7.73 -23.97
CA ARG A 945 -21.15 6.35 -23.43
C ARG A 945 -21.58 5.30 -24.45
N GLU A 946 -21.97 5.72 -25.66
CA GLU A 946 -22.38 4.83 -26.74
C GLU A 946 -21.19 4.41 -27.60
N PHE A 947 -21.20 3.16 -28.07
CA PHE A 947 -20.14 2.62 -28.90
C PHE A 947 -20.31 2.93 -30.38
N GLU A 948 -19.20 3.12 -31.06
CA GLU A 948 -19.18 3.06 -32.52
C GLU A 948 -19.32 1.60 -33.00
N PRO A 949 -20.34 1.27 -33.81
CA PRO A 949 -20.61 -0.12 -34.22
C PRO A 949 -19.52 -0.73 -35.10
N GLU A 950 -18.94 0.06 -36.01
CA GLU A 950 -18.01 -0.42 -37.04
C GLU A 950 -16.64 -0.86 -36.47
N PRO A 951 -15.93 -0.06 -35.65
CA PRO A 951 -14.68 -0.50 -35.01
C PRO A 951 -14.87 -1.76 -34.14
N ASN A 952 -16.02 -1.89 -33.50
CA ASN A 952 -16.34 -3.04 -32.65
C ASN A 952 -16.56 -4.34 -33.42
N LEU A 953 -17.30 -4.30 -34.53
CA LEU A 953 -17.46 -5.48 -35.40
C LEU A 953 -16.11 -5.96 -35.93
N ARG A 954 -15.19 -5.03 -36.23
CA ARG A 954 -13.81 -5.36 -36.63
C ARG A 954 -13.02 -6.01 -35.49
N ARG A 955 -13.09 -5.47 -34.27
CA ARG A 955 -12.47 -6.05 -33.05
C ARG A 955 -12.97 -7.46 -32.78
N LEU A 956 -14.27 -7.69 -32.99
CA LEU A 956 -14.90 -9.01 -32.84
C LEU A 956 -14.38 -10.04 -33.83
N GLY A 957 -14.29 -9.68 -35.12
CA GLY A 957 -13.73 -10.59 -36.12
C GLY A 957 -12.28 -10.99 -35.79
N ARG A 958 -11.46 -10.03 -35.36
CA ARG A 958 -10.05 -10.24 -35.00
C ARG A 958 -9.89 -11.13 -33.76
N SER A 959 -10.63 -10.83 -32.70
CA SER A 959 -10.60 -11.62 -31.45
C SER A 959 -11.13 -13.04 -31.65
N SER A 960 -12.17 -13.24 -32.47
CA SER A 960 -12.68 -14.57 -32.82
C SER A 960 -11.62 -15.41 -33.55
N ALA A 961 -10.83 -14.81 -34.44
CA ALA A 961 -9.75 -15.51 -35.13
C ALA A 961 -8.65 -15.97 -34.15
N ILE A 962 -8.31 -15.12 -33.16
CA ILE A 962 -7.34 -15.48 -32.11
C ILE A 962 -7.88 -16.59 -31.22
N LEU A 963 -9.15 -16.53 -30.80
CA LEU A 963 -9.78 -17.61 -30.02
C LEU A 963 -9.78 -18.94 -30.76
N SER A 964 -10.03 -18.93 -32.08
CA SER A 964 -9.95 -20.15 -32.90
C SER A 964 -8.56 -20.79 -32.78
N SER A 965 -7.50 -19.99 -32.91
CA SER A 965 -6.12 -20.47 -32.74
C SER A 965 -5.85 -21.02 -31.32
N MET A 966 -6.41 -20.39 -30.28
CA MET A 966 -6.30 -20.89 -28.90
C MET A 966 -7.02 -22.23 -28.70
N ILE A 967 -8.18 -22.43 -29.34
CA ILE A 967 -8.94 -23.68 -29.29
C ILE A 967 -8.18 -24.79 -30.01
N ASP A 968 -7.62 -24.52 -31.20
CA ASP A 968 -6.83 -25.48 -31.97
C ASP A 968 -5.64 -26.03 -31.16
N ARG A 969 -5.07 -25.21 -30.26
CA ARG A 969 -4.00 -25.63 -29.36
C ARG A 969 -4.45 -26.57 -28.24
N LEU A 970 -5.69 -26.45 -27.76
CA LEU A 970 -6.22 -27.25 -26.66
C LEU A 970 -6.58 -28.67 -27.11
N ASP A 971 -7.05 -28.83 -28.34
CA ASP A 971 -7.38 -30.14 -28.91
C ASP A 971 -6.14 -31.03 -29.14
N GLY A 972 -4.92 -30.45 -29.11
CA GLY A 972 -3.65 -31.18 -29.15
C GLY A 972 -3.15 -31.72 -27.79
N GLY A 973 -3.78 -31.34 -26.67
CA GLY A 973 -3.31 -31.65 -25.31
C GLY A 973 -4.14 -32.74 -24.60
N LYS A 974 -3.54 -33.90 -24.29
CA LYS A 974 -4.17 -34.91 -23.43
C LYS A 974 -4.37 -34.36 -22.00
N GLY A 975 -5.61 -34.01 -21.63
CA GLY A 975 -6.07 -34.07 -20.23
C GLY A 975 -6.51 -32.78 -19.51
N ILE A 976 -6.53 -31.58 -20.13
CA ILE A 976 -6.85 -30.31 -19.42
C ILE A 976 -8.04 -29.56 -20.06
N GLY A 977 -9.02 -30.29 -20.62
CA GLY A 977 -10.15 -29.67 -21.33
C GLY A 977 -11.21 -29.00 -20.44
N GLY A 978 -11.40 -29.48 -19.20
CA GLY A 978 -12.55 -29.10 -18.36
C GLY A 978 -12.50 -27.66 -17.80
N LYS A 979 -11.35 -27.23 -17.26
CA LYS A 979 -11.21 -25.91 -16.60
C LYS A 979 -10.99 -24.77 -17.61
N ILE A 980 -10.21 -24.99 -18.66
CA ILE A 980 -9.90 -23.95 -19.67
C ILE A 980 -11.13 -23.63 -20.55
N SER A 981 -12.02 -24.61 -20.78
CA SER A 981 -13.29 -24.40 -21.48
C SER A 981 -14.18 -23.35 -20.79
N ALA A 982 -14.15 -23.24 -19.46
CA ALA A 982 -14.93 -22.23 -18.72
C ALA A 982 -14.41 -20.81 -18.94
N TYR A 983 -13.09 -20.62 -18.99
CA TYR A 983 -12.47 -19.31 -19.26
C TYR A 983 -12.69 -18.87 -20.72
N LEU A 984 -12.52 -19.78 -21.68
CA LEU A 984 -12.82 -19.51 -23.09
C LEU A 984 -14.30 -19.16 -23.31
N LYS A 985 -15.22 -19.82 -22.61
CA LYS A 985 -16.65 -19.46 -22.61
C LYS A 985 -16.91 -18.07 -22.04
N THR A 986 -16.14 -17.63 -21.05
CA THR A 986 -16.27 -16.28 -20.47
C THR A 986 -15.72 -15.21 -21.40
N LEU A 987 -14.57 -15.45 -22.01
CA LEU A 987 -13.98 -14.57 -23.01
C LEU A 987 -14.91 -14.43 -24.24
N ASN A 988 -15.48 -15.55 -24.70
CA ASN A 988 -16.53 -15.56 -25.72
C ASN A 988 -17.76 -14.76 -25.29
N ARG A 989 -18.10 -14.73 -23.99
CA ARG A 989 -19.21 -13.91 -23.46
C ARG A 989 -18.88 -12.42 -23.43
N VAL A 990 -17.64 -12.01 -23.14
CA VAL A 990 -17.21 -10.60 -23.25
C VAL A 990 -17.28 -10.15 -24.70
N LEU A 991 -16.85 -10.99 -25.64
CA LEU A 991 -16.94 -10.74 -27.07
C LEU A 991 -18.41 -10.69 -27.56
N LEU A 992 -19.24 -11.66 -27.20
CA LEU A 992 -20.69 -11.60 -27.48
C LEU A 992 -21.36 -10.40 -26.79
N GLY A 993 -20.88 -9.98 -25.62
CA GLY A 993 -21.32 -8.75 -24.95
C GLY A 993 -20.98 -7.49 -25.76
N MET A 994 -19.84 -7.45 -26.47
CA MET A 994 -19.57 -6.37 -27.43
C MET A 994 -20.56 -6.38 -28.59
N LEU A 995 -21.11 -7.54 -29.01
CA LEU A 995 -22.18 -7.63 -30.01
C LEU A 995 -23.51 -7.08 -29.48
N ASP A 996 -23.89 -7.45 -28.26
CA ASP A 996 -25.11 -6.95 -27.60
C ASP A 996 -25.05 -5.43 -27.32
N PHE A 997 -23.86 -4.88 -27.07
CA PHE A 997 -23.66 -3.45 -26.80
C PHE A 997 -23.43 -2.60 -28.07
N SER A 998 -22.88 -3.20 -29.13
CA SER A 998 -22.64 -2.54 -30.44
C SER A 998 -23.85 -2.57 -31.37
N THR A 999 -24.81 -3.45 -31.10
CA THR A 999 -26.09 -3.41 -31.80
C THR A 999 -26.92 -2.28 -31.20
N PRO A 1000 -27.29 -1.23 -31.97
CA PRO A 1000 -28.29 -0.29 -31.49
C PRO A 1000 -29.55 -1.09 -31.13
N LYS A 1001 -30.37 -0.60 -30.18
CA LYS A 1001 -31.58 -1.24 -29.60
C LYS A 1001 -32.68 -1.70 -30.60
N THR A 1002 -32.34 -1.93 -31.86
CA THR A 1002 -33.13 -2.51 -32.92
C THR A 1002 -32.26 -3.45 -33.76
N MET A 1003 -31.81 -4.59 -33.20
CA MET A 1003 -31.34 -5.75 -33.99
C MET A 1003 -32.31 -6.06 -35.15
N LEU A 1004 -33.62 -5.93 -34.89
CA LEU A 1004 -34.69 -5.98 -35.89
C LEU A 1004 -34.56 -4.95 -37.03
N GLY A 1005 -34.01 -3.78 -36.76
CA GLY A 1005 -33.84 -2.68 -37.71
C GLY A 1005 -32.65 -2.87 -38.66
N VAL A 1006 -31.59 -3.51 -38.17
CA VAL A 1006 -30.39 -3.89 -38.94
C VAL A 1006 -30.64 -5.18 -39.72
N LEU A 1007 -31.17 -6.22 -39.06
CA LEU A 1007 -31.64 -7.45 -39.72
C LEU A 1007 -32.63 -7.10 -40.84
N SER A 1008 -33.63 -6.24 -40.60
CA SER A 1008 -34.56 -5.85 -41.68
C SER A 1008 -33.90 -5.16 -42.87
N HIS A 1009 -32.78 -4.45 -42.68
CA HIS A 1009 -32.05 -3.82 -43.79
C HIS A 1009 -31.29 -4.86 -44.63
N TYR A 1010 -30.61 -5.81 -43.99
CA TYR A 1010 -29.91 -6.90 -44.67
C TYR A 1010 -30.88 -7.92 -45.30
N TRP A 1011 -32.02 -8.19 -44.67
CA TRP A 1011 -33.07 -9.06 -45.23
C TRP A 1011 -33.67 -8.47 -46.52
N LEU A 1012 -33.93 -7.16 -46.58
CA LEU A 1012 -34.39 -6.50 -47.81
C LEU A 1012 -33.31 -6.60 -48.91
N GLN A 1013 -32.04 -6.35 -48.61
CA GLN A 1013 -30.94 -6.50 -49.58
C GLN A 1013 -30.79 -7.94 -50.09
N LEU A 1014 -30.97 -8.93 -49.22
CA LEU A 1014 -30.98 -10.35 -49.60
C LEU A 1014 -32.16 -10.67 -50.51
N ILE A 1015 -33.35 -10.14 -50.23
CA ILE A 1015 -34.55 -10.30 -51.06
C ILE A 1015 -34.39 -9.64 -52.44
N VAL A 1016 -33.73 -8.48 -52.52
CA VAL A 1016 -33.35 -7.87 -53.81
C VAL A 1016 -32.38 -8.76 -54.59
N LEU A 1017 -31.37 -9.33 -53.92
CA LEU A 1017 -30.45 -10.27 -54.57
C LEU A 1017 -31.18 -11.52 -55.08
N VAL A 1018 -32.07 -12.09 -54.27
CA VAL A 1018 -32.90 -13.25 -54.62
C VAL A 1018 -33.84 -12.91 -55.79
N SER A 1019 -34.49 -11.76 -55.78
CA SER A 1019 -35.36 -11.35 -56.89
C SER A 1019 -34.60 -11.14 -58.20
N VAL A 1020 -33.44 -10.49 -58.17
CA VAL A 1020 -32.59 -10.30 -59.37
C VAL A 1020 -32.07 -11.64 -59.91
N THR A 1021 -31.65 -12.55 -59.03
CA THR A 1021 -31.21 -13.89 -59.43
C THR A 1021 -32.37 -14.72 -59.98
N MET A 1022 -33.57 -14.61 -59.42
CA MET A 1022 -34.79 -15.23 -59.96
C MET A 1022 -35.19 -14.66 -61.31
N ILE A 1023 -35.14 -13.34 -61.52
CA ILE A 1023 -35.40 -12.72 -62.83
C ILE A 1023 -34.42 -13.25 -63.88
N SER A 1024 -33.14 -13.29 -63.53
CA SER A 1024 -32.06 -13.80 -64.40
C SER A 1024 -32.23 -15.28 -64.72
N ALA A 1025 -32.51 -16.10 -63.71
CA ALA A 1025 -32.76 -17.53 -63.85
C ALA A 1025 -34.04 -17.80 -64.66
N GLY A 1026 -35.08 -16.99 -64.49
CA GLY A 1026 -36.33 -17.08 -65.25
C GLY A 1026 -36.13 -16.75 -66.73
N TYR A 1027 -35.28 -15.77 -67.06
CA TYR A 1027 -34.90 -15.47 -68.45
C TYR A 1027 -34.09 -16.60 -69.09
N LEU A 1028 -33.13 -17.18 -68.35
CA LEU A 1028 -32.33 -18.33 -68.78
C LEU A 1028 -33.19 -19.58 -69.02
N LEU A 1029 -34.05 -19.93 -68.06
CA LEU A 1029 -34.97 -21.07 -68.17
C LEU A 1029 -36.03 -20.86 -69.25
N GLY A 1030 -36.46 -19.61 -69.49
CA GLY A 1030 -37.39 -19.23 -70.55
C GLY A 1030 -36.82 -19.35 -71.97
N SER A 1031 -35.49 -19.43 -72.11
CA SER A 1031 -34.80 -19.67 -73.38
C SER A 1031 -34.82 -21.16 -73.78
N ILE A 1032 -35.06 -22.06 -72.83
CA ILE A 1032 -35.13 -23.51 -73.04
C ILE A 1032 -36.58 -23.90 -73.37
N SER A 1033 -36.81 -24.47 -74.55
CA SER A 1033 -38.17 -24.76 -75.07
C SER A 1033 -38.99 -25.70 -74.17
N SER A 1034 -38.36 -26.64 -73.46
CA SER A 1034 -39.00 -27.57 -72.52
C SER A 1034 -39.35 -26.96 -71.15
N MET A 1035 -38.76 -25.81 -70.78
CA MET A 1035 -38.95 -25.17 -69.47
C MET A 1035 -39.54 -23.77 -69.57
N LYS A 1036 -40.05 -23.40 -70.75
CA LYS A 1036 -40.54 -22.04 -71.05
C LYS A 1036 -41.64 -21.57 -70.08
N ALA A 1037 -42.56 -22.46 -69.71
CA ALA A 1037 -43.62 -22.17 -68.74
C ALA A 1037 -43.06 -21.93 -67.32
N ALA A 1038 -42.09 -22.74 -66.88
CA ALA A 1038 -41.44 -22.58 -65.58
C ALA A 1038 -40.58 -21.30 -65.53
N GLY A 1039 -39.86 -20.98 -66.61
CA GLY A 1039 -39.07 -19.74 -66.73
C GLY A 1039 -39.91 -18.47 -66.63
N ILE A 1040 -41.08 -18.43 -67.29
CA ILE A 1040 -42.02 -17.30 -67.19
C ILE A 1040 -42.52 -17.12 -65.75
N THR A 1041 -42.85 -18.22 -65.06
CA THR A 1041 -43.33 -18.17 -63.67
C THR A 1041 -42.25 -17.69 -62.71
N VAL A 1042 -41.03 -18.21 -62.81
CA VAL A 1042 -39.89 -17.78 -61.98
C VAL A 1042 -39.54 -16.31 -62.20
N ASN A 1043 -39.60 -15.85 -63.46
CA ASN A 1043 -39.36 -14.45 -63.82
C ASN A 1043 -40.43 -13.52 -63.22
N ARG A 1044 -41.71 -13.90 -63.32
CA ARG A 1044 -42.83 -13.14 -62.70
C ARG A 1044 -42.70 -13.07 -61.18
N CYS A 1045 -42.36 -14.18 -60.52
CA CYS A 1045 -42.11 -14.18 -59.08
C CYS A 1045 -40.96 -13.25 -58.69
N GLY A 1046 -39.88 -13.24 -59.47
CA GLY A 1046 -38.75 -12.34 -59.26
C GLY A 1046 -39.14 -10.85 -59.35
N TRP A 1047 -39.88 -10.45 -60.39
CA TRP A 1047 -40.35 -9.06 -60.53
C TRP A 1047 -41.32 -8.63 -59.44
N VAL A 1048 -42.20 -9.53 -58.99
CA VAL A 1048 -43.15 -9.24 -57.90
C VAL A 1048 -42.41 -9.05 -56.59
N LEU A 1049 -41.46 -9.93 -56.25
CA LEU A 1049 -40.60 -9.77 -55.07
C LEU A 1049 -39.84 -8.44 -55.08
N LEU A 1050 -39.28 -8.05 -56.23
CA LEU A 1050 -38.57 -6.78 -56.39
C LEU A 1050 -39.50 -5.57 -56.19
N ALA A 1051 -40.69 -5.58 -56.78
CA ALA A 1051 -41.66 -4.49 -56.66
C ALA A 1051 -42.17 -4.33 -55.22
N LEU A 1052 -42.36 -5.44 -54.52
CA LEU A 1052 -42.81 -5.49 -53.13
C LEU A 1052 -41.72 -4.95 -52.20
N ASP A 1053 -40.46 -5.30 -52.45
CA ASP A 1053 -39.30 -4.77 -51.73
C ASP A 1053 -39.17 -3.24 -51.92
N LEU A 1054 -39.31 -2.76 -53.16
CA LEU A 1054 -39.27 -1.33 -53.49
C LEU A 1054 -40.39 -0.54 -52.79
N ALA A 1055 -41.60 -1.10 -52.73
CA ALA A 1055 -42.73 -0.48 -52.04
C ALA A 1055 -42.49 -0.37 -50.53
N VAL A 1056 -41.97 -1.42 -49.90
CA VAL A 1056 -41.60 -1.41 -48.48
C VAL A 1056 -40.50 -0.38 -48.21
N TRP A 1057 -39.53 -0.27 -49.10
CA TRP A 1057 -38.45 0.72 -49.02
C TRP A 1057 -38.97 2.16 -49.08
N ILE A 1058 -39.86 2.49 -50.03
CA ILE A 1058 -40.48 3.82 -50.17
C ILE A 1058 -41.33 4.18 -48.95
N ILE A 1059 -42.16 3.25 -48.46
CA ILE A 1059 -43.01 3.46 -47.28
C ILE A 1059 -42.14 3.75 -46.04
N ARG A 1060 -41.06 2.99 -45.84
CA ARG A 1060 -40.10 3.21 -44.75
C ARG A 1060 -39.44 4.59 -44.83
N MET A 1061 -39.08 5.04 -46.03
CA MET A 1061 -38.48 6.36 -46.27
C MET A 1061 -39.44 7.51 -45.93
N GLN A 1062 -40.72 7.39 -46.29
CA GLN A 1062 -41.77 8.37 -45.98
C GLN A 1062 -42.10 8.43 -44.47
N LEU A 1063 -42.15 7.29 -43.79
CA LEU A 1063 -42.38 7.23 -42.34
C LEU A 1063 -41.22 7.85 -41.54
N LYS A 1064 -39.96 7.59 -41.91
CA LYS A 1064 -38.78 8.12 -41.22
C LYS A 1064 -38.72 9.65 -41.25
N THR A 1065 -39.15 10.26 -42.36
CA THR A 1065 -39.13 11.72 -42.57
C THR A 1065 -40.29 12.45 -41.90
N ARG A 1066 -41.46 11.80 -41.72
CA ARG A 1066 -42.67 12.47 -41.16
C ARG A 1066 -42.91 12.23 -39.66
N ILE A 1067 -42.37 11.17 -39.05
CA ILE A 1067 -42.61 10.85 -37.62
C ILE A 1067 -42.11 11.93 -36.65
N HIS A 1068 -41.07 12.69 -37.00
CA HIS A 1068 -40.53 13.76 -36.13
C HIS A 1068 -41.44 14.99 -36.03
N LYS A 1069 -42.44 15.13 -36.91
CA LYS A 1069 -43.38 16.27 -36.94
C LYS A 1069 -44.68 16.02 -36.18
N ILE A 1070 -44.89 14.83 -35.62
CA ILE A 1070 -46.16 14.45 -34.98
C ILE A 1070 -45.99 14.45 -33.46
N GLY A 1071 -46.83 15.21 -32.76
CA GLY A 1071 -46.89 15.34 -31.29
C GLY A 1071 -47.47 14.11 -30.58
N LEU A 1072 -46.97 12.90 -30.87
CA LEU A 1072 -47.39 11.65 -30.22
C LEU A 1072 -46.49 11.26 -29.04
N SER A 1073 -47.05 10.48 -28.11
CA SER A 1073 -46.35 10.00 -26.91
C SER A 1073 -45.15 9.09 -27.22
N PRO A 1074 -44.14 8.99 -26.32
CA PRO A 1074 -42.89 8.27 -26.58
C PRO A 1074 -43.07 6.78 -26.91
N TRP A 1075 -44.06 6.12 -26.32
CA TRP A 1075 -44.39 4.72 -26.59
C TRP A 1075 -44.97 4.52 -28.00
N ILE A 1076 -45.85 5.42 -28.46
CA ILE A 1076 -46.42 5.37 -29.81
C ILE A 1076 -45.32 5.63 -30.86
N ARG A 1077 -44.42 6.58 -30.59
CA ARG A 1077 -43.22 6.79 -31.42
C ARG A 1077 -42.33 5.55 -31.47
N LYS A 1078 -42.25 4.78 -30.39
CA LYS A 1078 -41.48 3.52 -30.31
C LYS A 1078 -42.14 2.41 -31.14
N LEU A 1079 -43.46 2.30 -31.10
CA LEU A 1079 -44.24 1.36 -31.91
C LEU A 1079 -44.06 1.62 -33.41
N PHE A 1080 -44.25 2.87 -33.86
CA PHE A 1080 -44.05 3.27 -35.27
C PHE A 1080 -42.57 3.29 -35.70
N ARG A 1081 -41.63 3.35 -34.76
CA ARG A 1081 -40.18 3.20 -35.04
C ARG A 1081 -39.73 1.76 -35.20
N THR A 1082 -40.57 0.75 -34.92
CA THR A 1082 -40.23 -0.65 -35.21
C THR A 1082 -40.65 -1.01 -36.64
N PRO A 1083 -39.73 -0.98 -37.63
CA PRO A 1083 -40.08 -1.21 -39.04
C PRO A 1083 -40.63 -2.62 -39.31
N ALA A 1084 -40.38 -3.59 -38.43
CA ALA A 1084 -40.73 -4.99 -38.67
C ALA A 1084 -42.23 -5.26 -38.67
N ALA A 1085 -43.01 -4.69 -37.74
CA ALA A 1085 -44.43 -5.04 -37.61
C ALA A 1085 -45.27 -4.54 -38.79
N ALA A 1086 -44.99 -3.31 -39.29
CA ALA A 1086 -45.68 -2.74 -40.44
C ALA A 1086 -45.25 -3.39 -41.76
N SER A 1087 -43.96 -3.72 -41.91
CA SER A 1087 -43.44 -4.40 -43.10
C SER A 1087 -43.90 -5.85 -43.18
N ILE A 1088 -43.91 -6.61 -42.07
CA ILE A 1088 -44.39 -8.00 -42.04
C ILE A 1088 -45.91 -8.06 -42.33
N ALA A 1089 -46.70 -7.14 -41.78
CA ALA A 1089 -48.13 -7.05 -42.07
C ALA A 1089 -48.40 -6.67 -43.55
N ALA A 1090 -47.65 -5.71 -44.11
CA ALA A 1090 -47.78 -5.33 -45.52
C ALA A 1090 -47.36 -6.45 -46.47
N VAL A 1091 -46.27 -7.18 -46.16
CA VAL A 1091 -45.78 -8.33 -46.92
C VAL A 1091 -46.77 -9.50 -46.85
N LEU A 1092 -47.34 -9.79 -45.67
CA LEU A 1092 -48.39 -10.81 -45.53
C LEU A 1092 -49.65 -10.44 -46.31
N ILE A 1093 -50.09 -9.18 -46.28
CA ILE A 1093 -51.28 -8.71 -47.00
C ILE A 1093 -51.05 -8.73 -48.51
N LEU A 1094 -49.88 -8.32 -49.01
CA LEU A 1094 -49.54 -8.36 -50.43
C LEU A 1094 -49.31 -9.79 -50.93
N ALA A 1095 -48.69 -10.66 -50.13
CA ALA A 1095 -48.56 -12.08 -50.44
C ALA A 1095 -49.94 -12.79 -50.46
N LEU A 1096 -50.84 -12.44 -49.55
CA LEU A 1096 -52.23 -12.92 -49.51
C LEU A 1096 -53.06 -12.43 -50.70
N LEU A 1097 -52.91 -11.16 -51.10
CA LEU A 1097 -53.58 -10.59 -52.28
C LEU A 1097 -53.06 -11.20 -53.59
N PHE A 1098 -51.78 -11.58 -53.65
CA PHE A 1098 -51.18 -12.20 -54.83
C PHE A 1098 -51.51 -13.70 -54.93
N LEU A 1099 -51.49 -14.43 -53.80
CA LEU A 1099 -52.02 -15.80 -53.69
C LEU A 1099 -53.51 -15.88 -54.03
N ALA A 1100 -54.25 -14.78 -53.86
CA ALA A 1100 -55.64 -14.65 -54.25
C ALA A 1100 -55.87 -14.30 -55.74
N SER A 1101 -54.82 -14.01 -56.54
CA SER A 1101 -54.98 -13.66 -57.95
C SER A 1101 -54.85 -14.88 -58.88
N GLU A 1102 -56.03 -15.32 -59.31
CA GLU A 1102 -56.44 -16.18 -60.43
C GLU A 1102 -55.76 -17.53 -60.76
N THR A 1103 -54.69 -17.97 -60.10
CA THR A 1103 -53.99 -19.19 -60.59
C THR A 1103 -54.02 -20.44 -59.70
N MET A 1104 -54.62 -20.43 -58.50
CA MET A 1104 -54.76 -21.65 -57.69
C MET A 1104 -56.15 -21.78 -57.05
N PHE A 1105 -57.09 -22.38 -57.78
CA PHE A 1105 -58.49 -22.54 -57.38
C PHE A 1105 -58.85 -23.95 -56.85
N VAL A 1106 -57.91 -24.75 -56.33
CA VAL A 1106 -58.20 -26.14 -55.91
C VAL A 1106 -58.14 -26.38 -54.39
N HIS A 1107 -57.43 -25.56 -53.58
CA HIS A 1107 -57.28 -25.80 -52.12
C HIS A 1107 -57.63 -24.60 -51.22
N ARG A 1108 -58.57 -23.74 -51.64
CA ARG A 1108 -58.95 -22.50 -50.95
C ARG A 1108 -59.37 -22.71 -49.48
N GLU A 1109 -60.13 -23.77 -49.21
CA GLU A 1109 -60.66 -24.07 -47.86
C GLU A 1109 -59.55 -24.54 -46.89
N GLU A 1110 -58.62 -25.38 -47.34
CA GLU A 1110 -57.54 -25.91 -46.49
C GLU A 1110 -56.53 -24.81 -46.09
N ILE A 1111 -56.18 -23.94 -47.04
CA ILE A 1111 -55.25 -22.83 -46.80
C ILE A 1111 -55.87 -21.79 -45.86
N LEU A 1112 -57.15 -21.44 -46.05
CA LEU A 1112 -57.86 -20.54 -45.14
C LEU A 1112 -57.95 -21.12 -43.73
N THR A 1113 -58.09 -22.43 -43.59
CA THR A 1113 -58.17 -23.09 -42.29
C THR A 1113 -56.82 -23.04 -41.57
N ILE A 1114 -55.71 -23.38 -42.25
CA ILE A 1114 -54.35 -23.31 -41.69
C ILE A 1114 -53.98 -21.87 -41.30
N LEU A 1115 -54.36 -20.88 -42.12
CA LEU A 1115 -54.12 -19.47 -41.83
C LEU A 1115 -54.91 -18.99 -40.61
N LYS A 1116 -56.16 -19.45 -40.45
CA LYS A 1116 -56.98 -19.14 -39.27
C LYS A 1116 -56.34 -19.73 -38.00
N THR A 1117 -55.78 -20.94 -38.09
CA THR A 1117 -55.08 -21.59 -36.97
C THR A 1117 -53.79 -20.86 -36.62
N LEU A 1118 -52.96 -20.49 -37.61
CA LEU A 1118 -51.72 -19.73 -37.39
C LEU A 1118 -52.00 -18.32 -36.85
N TRP A 1119 -53.06 -17.67 -37.32
CA TRP A 1119 -53.49 -16.36 -36.82
C TRP A 1119 -53.95 -16.44 -35.36
N GLN A 1120 -54.69 -17.49 -34.99
CA GLN A 1120 -55.10 -17.72 -33.61
C GLN A 1120 -53.92 -18.06 -32.70
N ILE A 1121 -52.97 -18.89 -33.14
CA ILE A 1121 -51.76 -19.23 -32.37
C ILE A 1121 -50.90 -17.99 -32.16
N PHE A 1122 -50.69 -17.18 -33.21
CA PHE A 1122 -49.92 -15.95 -33.12
C PHE A 1122 -50.57 -14.94 -32.17
N TRP A 1123 -51.88 -14.71 -32.28
CA TRP A 1123 -52.57 -13.75 -31.42
C TRP A 1123 -52.64 -14.22 -29.96
N LYS A 1124 -52.78 -15.53 -29.72
CA LYS A 1124 -52.77 -16.13 -28.39
C LYS A 1124 -51.39 -16.01 -27.72
N GLY A 1125 -50.31 -16.30 -28.45
CA GLY A 1125 -48.94 -16.10 -27.95
C GLY A 1125 -48.56 -14.63 -27.78
N PHE A 1126 -49.04 -13.75 -28.67
CA PHE A 1126 -48.84 -12.30 -28.57
C PHE A 1126 -49.58 -11.69 -27.37
N LEU A 1127 -50.81 -12.13 -27.11
CA LEU A 1127 -51.57 -11.76 -25.92
C LEU A 1127 -50.90 -12.27 -24.64
N GLU A 1128 -50.44 -13.52 -24.61
CA GLU A 1128 -49.72 -14.10 -23.45
C GLU A 1128 -48.45 -13.31 -23.11
N ILE A 1129 -47.65 -12.93 -24.12
CA ILE A 1129 -46.42 -12.13 -23.95
C ILE A 1129 -46.75 -10.71 -23.43
N ILE A 1130 -47.83 -10.09 -23.93
CA ILE A 1130 -48.27 -8.77 -23.47
C ILE A 1130 -48.79 -8.83 -22.02
N THR A 1131 -49.56 -9.87 -21.66
CA THR A 1131 -50.03 -10.05 -20.28
C THR A 1131 -48.89 -10.37 -19.30
N GLN A 1132 -47.85 -11.10 -19.72
CA GLN A 1132 -46.67 -11.36 -18.89
C GLN A 1132 -45.76 -10.14 -18.71
N GLN A 1133 -45.67 -9.25 -19.71
CA GLN A 1133 -44.80 -8.07 -19.62
C GLN A 1133 -45.43 -6.86 -18.92
N ILE A 1134 -46.76 -6.74 -18.88
CA ILE A 1134 -47.43 -5.54 -18.36
C ILE A 1134 -47.88 -5.68 -16.90
N GLY A 1135 -47.93 -6.90 -16.33
CA GLY A 1135 -48.23 -7.09 -14.90
C GLY A 1135 -49.57 -6.47 -14.47
N LEU A 1136 -50.55 -6.37 -15.38
CA LEU A 1136 -51.89 -5.97 -15.04
C LEU A 1136 -52.73 -7.21 -14.73
N GLY A 1137 -53.03 -7.38 -13.45
CA GLY A 1137 -54.15 -8.22 -13.04
C GLY A 1137 -55.46 -7.55 -13.47
N LYS A 1138 -56.06 -8.11 -14.51
CA LYS A 1138 -57.28 -7.74 -15.26
C LYS A 1138 -57.11 -6.73 -16.39
#